data_AF-E6K385-F1
#
_entry.id   AF-E6K385-F1
#
_cell.length_a   1.000
_cell.length_b   1.000
_cell.length_c   1.000
_cell.angle_alpha   90.00
_cell.angle_beta   90.00
_cell.angle_gamma   90.00
#
_symmetry.space_group_name_H-M   'P 1'
#
loop_
_entity.id
_entity.type
_entity.pdbx_description
1 polymer ?
#
loop_
_entity_poly.entity_id
_entity_poly.type
_entity_poly.pdbx_seq_one_letter_code
_entity_poly.pdbx_strand_id
1 'polypeptide(L)'
;MSRLAVNICRLLLALVFIFSGYVKAIDPLGTLYKLGDYMKAVGLEGALPDWVLLTFSIGLAAVEFCLGIFLLFAIRRRQTSWATVGLLSVMTAVTLWLAIANPISDCGCFGDAVKLTNTQTLWKNIALLTMAVVTAWRPLKMMRFVSESNQWIVINYTIFFIIVSSAWSLWTLPMFDFRPYHIGADLKKGMQMPPGAEQPEFETTFILRKNGVQKEFTLNNYPDSTWEFVDSKTVQTKAGYEPPIHDFDITPIGSDGQPAGESVTDSILDNKGYSFLLISPHLETADDTNFGDIDQLYEYAQEHGYGFYCLTASTPKAIRHWQDITGAEYNFYATDETTLKTIIRSNPGLMLIKHGVVIRKWSHNRLPKTDELVQPLEKSELGQLPDDTIPGKILKIVLWFVLPLFVLTLADRLWAWSRWLKRKQESNRIYQLLKKKRKMRKKIVAGNWKMNMNLQDGVALAKEINEALIADKPNCDVVICTPFIHLASVAQVLDSKVVGLGAENCADKEKGAYTGEVSAEMVKSTGAQYVILGHSERRQYYGETAEILKEKVQLALANGLKVIFCIGETLEEREANKQNEVVKAELEGSVYNLNAEEWKNIILAYEPIWAIGTGKTATAEQAEEMLAYIRSTVAEKYGAVVAEDTTILYGGSCKASNAPELFSKPDIDGGLIGGASLKTADFKGIIDAWKK
;
A
#
# COMPACT_ATOMS: atom_id res chain seq x y z
N MET A 1 11.99 -19.02 -24.65
CA MET A 1 11.38 -17.69 -24.46
C MET A 1 12.32 -16.73 -23.72
N SER A 2 12.79 -15.67 -24.39
CA SER A 2 13.77 -14.71 -23.88
C SER A 2 13.20 -13.82 -22.77
N ARG A 3 14.04 -13.21 -21.92
CA ARG A 3 13.59 -12.22 -20.93
C ARG A 3 12.94 -11.01 -21.61
N LEU A 4 13.43 -10.63 -22.79
CA LEU A 4 12.89 -9.53 -23.58
C LEU A 4 11.43 -9.78 -23.96
N ALA A 5 11.10 -10.95 -24.52
CA ALA A 5 9.75 -11.30 -24.93
C ALA A 5 8.74 -11.21 -23.77
N VAL A 6 9.08 -11.75 -22.59
CA VAL A 6 8.22 -11.69 -21.41
C VAL A 6 7.94 -10.25 -20.98
N ASN A 7 8.95 -9.37 -21.02
CA ASN A 7 8.77 -7.97 -20.60
C ASN A 7 8.00 -7.15 -21.64
N ILE A 8 8.16 -7.42 -22.94
CA ILE A 8 7.35 -6.79 -24.00
C ILE A 8 5.88 -7.18 -23.82
N CYS A 9 5.58 -8.48 -23.70
CA CYS A 9 4.20 -8.95 -23.48
C CYS A 9 3.58 -8.33 -22.22
N ARG A 10 4.34 -8.29 -21.12
CA ARG A 10 3.91 -7.64 -19.87
C ARG A 10 3.57 -6.17 -20.08
N LEU A 11 4.39 -5.41 -20.82
CA LEU A 11 4.21 -3.96 -20.97
C LEU A 11 2.97 -3.67 -21.80
N LEU A 12 2.76 -4.41 -22.89
CA LEU A 12 1.55 -4.29 -23.71
C LEU A 12 0.30 -4.64 -22.90
N LEU A 13 0.32 -5.75 -22.15
CA LEU A 13 -0.77 -6.12 -21.25
C LEU A 13 -1.04 -5.03 -20.22
N ALA A 14 0.00 -4.55 -19.55
CA ALA A 14 -0.11 -3.53 -18.52
C ALA A 14 -0.76 -2.25 -19.06
N LEU A 15 -0.30 -1.75 -20.22
CA LEU A 15 -0.85 -0.53 -20.82
C LEU A 15 -2.32 -0.69 -21.22
N VAL A 16 -2.68 -1.82 -21.84
CA VAL A 16 -4.07 -2.08 -22.24
C VAL A 16 -4.99 -2.20 -21.02
N PHE A 17 -4.55 -2.89 -19.97
CA PHE A 17 -5.34 -3.05 -18.74
C PHE A 17 -5.48 -1.76 -17.94
N ILE A 18 -4.40 -0.96 -17.84
CA ILE A 18 -4.43 0.36 -17.20
C ILE A 18 -5.43 1.25 -17.93
N PHE A 19 -5.35 1.30 -19.27
CA PHE A 19 -6.26 2.11 -20.07
C PHE A 19 -7.72 1.63 -19.95
N SER A 20 -7.96 0.34 -20.19
CA SER A 20 -9.28 -0.30 -20.08
C SER A 20 -9.93 -0.10 -18.72
N GLY A 21 -9.20 -0.43 -17.65
CA GLY A 21 -9.69 -0.31 -16.28
C GLY A 21 -9.93 1.14 -15.87
N TYR A 22 -9.07 2.07 -16.30
CA TYR A 22 -9.25 3.49 -16.00
C TYR A 22 -10.47 4.09 -16.70
N VAL A 23 -10.67 3.79 -18.00
CA VAL A 23 -11.83 4.29 -18.75
C VAL A 23 -13.14 3.80 -18.14
N LYS A 24 -13.22 2.52 -17.74
CA LYS A 24 -14.39 1.99 -17.01
C LYS A 24 -14.56 2.62 -15.63
N ALA A 25 -13.45 2.87 -14.93
CA ALA A 25 -13.49 3.44 -13.60
C ALA A 25 -14.01 4.88 -13.58
N ILE A 26 -13.71 5.69 -14.59
CA ILE A 26 -14.21 7.08 -14.69
C ILE A 26 -15.62 7.18 -15.29
N ASP A 27 -16.16 6.10 -15.86
CA ASP A 27 -17.56 5.98 -16.28
C ASP A 27 -18.18 4.65 -15.82
N PRO A 28 -18.40 4.49 -14.50
CA PRO A 28 -18.96 3.27 -13.95
C PRO A 28 -20.43 3.06 -14.36
N LEU A 29 -21.17 4.13 -14.66
CA LEU A 29 -22.55 4.06 -15.17
C LEU A 29 -22.59 3.53 -16.61
N GLY A 30 -21.64 3.90 -17.47
CA GLY A 30 -21.52 3.31 -18.80
C GLY A 30 -21.34 1.79 -18.75
N THR A 31 -20.49 1.30 -17.84
CA THR A 31 -20.29 -0.15 -17.65
C THR A 31 -21.53 -0.82 -17.02
N LEU A 32 -22.23 -0.14 -16.10
CA LEU A 32 -23.52 -0.60 -15.56
C LEU A 32 -24.55 -0.84 -16.68
N TYR A 33 -24.74 0.11 -17.59
CA TYR A 33 -25.70 -0.02 -18.69
C TYR A 33 -25.33 -1.18 -19.62
N LYS A 34 -24.05 -1.32 -19.95
CA LYS A 34 -23.58 -2.47 -20.73
C LYS A 34 -23.86 -3.79 -20.03
N LEU A 35 -23.64 -3.89 -18.72
CA LEU A 35 -24.00 -5.09 -17.95
C LEU A 35 -25.51 -5.36 -18.00
N GLY A 36 -26.34 -4.32 -17.98
CA GLY A 36 -27.77 -4.41 -18.23
C GLY A 36 -28.09 -5.05 -19.59
N ASP A 37 -27.43 -4.61 -20.66
CA ASP A 37 -27.57 -5.19 -22.01
C ASP A 37 -27.22 -6.68 -22.04
N TYR A 38 -26.14 -7.08 -21.34
CA TYR A 38 -25.79 -8.50 -21.19
C TYR A 38 -26.85 -9.30 -20.44
N MET A 39 -27.38 -8.76 -19.34
CA MET A 39 -28.43 -9.42 -18.57
C MET A 39 -29.71 -9.60 -19.41
N LYS A 40 -30.07 -8.58 -20.18
CA LYS A 40 -31.19 -8.64 -21.13
C LYS A 40 -30.96 -9.69 -22.23
N ALA A 41 -29.77 -9.72 -22.82
CA ALA A 41 -29.42 -10.69 -23.85
C ALA A 41 -29.47 -12.16 -23.38
N VAL A 42 -29.24 -12.41 -22.09
CA VAL A 42 -29.28 -13.75 -21.49
C VAL A 42 -30.66 -14.06 -20.86
N GLY A 43 -31.62 -13.13 -20.93
CA GLY A 43 -32.97 -13.30 -20.41
C GLY A 43 -33.09 -13.18 -18.88
N LEU A 44 -32.13 -12.50 -18.24
CA LEU A 44 -32.08 -12.26 -16.79
C LEU A 44 -32.34 -10.79 -16.45
N GLU A 45 -33.11 -10.09 -17.27
CA GLU A 45 -33.46 -8.68 -17.05
C GLU A 45 -34.14 -8.49 -15.67
N GLY A 46 -33.66 -7.53 -14.88
CA GLY A 46 -34.18 -7.26 -13.53
C GLY A 46 -33.82 -8.29 -12.45
N ALA A 47 -33.02 -9.32 -12.75
CA ALA A 47 -32.65 -10.33 -11.75
C ALA A 47 -31.75 -9.78 -10.62
N LEU A 48 -30.99 -8.72 -10.89
CA LEU A 48 -30.11 -8.06 -9.93
C LEU A 48 -30.47 -6.57 -9.81
N PRO A 49 -30.48 -6.00 -8.59
CA PRO A 49 -30.65 -4.57 -8.40
C PRO A 49 -29.48 -3.75 -8.99
N ASP A 50 -29.76 -2.52 -9.42
CA ASP A 50 -28.77 -1.62 -10.04
C ASP A 50 -27.55 -1.33 -9.15
N TRP A 51 -27.73 -1.22 -7.83
CA TRP A 51 -26.61 -1.00 -6.90
C TRP A 51 -25.64 -2.20 -6.87
N VAL A 52 -26.12 -3.42 -7.10
CA VAL A 52 -25.27 -4.63 -7.20
C VAL A 52 -24.47 -4.59 -8.49
N LEU A 53 -25.14 -4.29 -9.61
CA LEU A 53 -24.49 -4.16 -10.92
C LEU A 53 -23.47 -3.01 -10.94
N LEU A 54 -23.76 -1.90 -10.24
CA LEU A 54 -22.85 -0.78 -10.10
C LEU A 54 -21.62 -1.15 -9.27
N THR A 55 -21.81 -1.90 -8.18
CA THR A 55 -20.70 -2.43 -7.37
C THR A 55 -19.83 -3.36 -8.21
N PHE A 56 -20.44 -4.21 -9.04
CA PHE A 56 -19.70 -5.08 -9.96
C PHE A 56 -18.95 -4.29 -11.04
N SER A 57 -19.56 -3.24 -11.60
CA SER A 57 -18.94 -2.32 -12.55
C SER A 57 -17.66 -1.68 -11.98
N ILE A 58 -17.75 -1.10 -10.78
CA ILE A 58 -16.58 -0.51 -10.08
C ILE A 58 -15.54 -1.59 -9.76
N GLY A 59 -15.98 -2.75 -9.26
CA GLY A 59 -15.11 -3.86 -8.92
C GLY A 59 -14.33 -4.40 -10.13
N LEU A 60 -14.99 -4.58 -11.27
CA LEU A 60 -14.38 -5.04 -12.52
C LEU A 60 -13.35 -4.02 -13.02
N ALA A 61 -13.70 -2.73 -13.05
CA ALA A 61 -12.79 -1.66 -13.43
C ALA A 61 -11.54 -1.60 -12.52
N ALA A 62 -11.76 -1.74 -11.20
CA ALA A 62 -10.68 -1.76 -10.21
C ALA A 62 -9.76 -2.97 -10.39
N VAL A 63 -10.31 -4.17 -10.63
CA VAL A 63 -9.54 -5.39 -10.89
C VAL A 63 -8.69 -5.24 -12.16
N GLU A 64 -9.27 -4.78 -13.27
CA GLU A 64 -8.54 -4.56 -14.52
C GLU A 64 -7.40 -3.55 -14.33
N PHE A 65 -7.69 -2.39 -13.74
CA PHE A 65 -6.70 -1.35 -13.51
C PHE A 65 -5.57 -1.83 -12.58
N CYS A 66 -5.92 -2.50 -11.48
CA CYS A 66 -4.96 -3.04 -10.54
C CYS A 66 -4.06 -4.11 -11.19
N LEU A 67 -4.63 -5.04 -11.96
CA LEU A 67 -3.84 -6.04 -12.69
C LEU A 67 -2.86 -5.37 -13.67
N GLY A 68 -3.30 -4.32 -14.36
CA GLY A 68 -2.44 -3.52 -15.24
C GLY A 68 -1.24 -2.90 -14.50
N ILE A 69 -1.49 -2.23 -13.38
CA ILE A 69 -0.43 -1.63 -12.56
C ILE A 69 0.47 -2.70 -11.93
N PHE A 70 -0.09 -3.82 -11.48
CA PHE A 70 0.70 -4.90 -10.87
C PHE A 70 1.61 -5.58 -11.89
N LEU A 71 1.16 -5.73 -13.14
CA LEU A 71 2.00 -6.18 -14.26
C LEU A 71 3.09 -5.14 -14.58
N LEU A 72 2.73 -3.84 -14.59
CA LEU A 72 3.68 -2.76 -14.83
C LEU A 72 4.83 -2.78 -13.82
N PHE A 73 4.53 -2.84 -12.52
CA PHE A 73 5.53 -2.86 -11.45
C PHE A 73 6.12 -4.25 -11.14
N ALA A 74 5.57 -5.29 -11.77
CA ALA A 74 5.86 -6.70 -11.52
C ALA A 74 5.71 -7.06 -10.02
N ILE A 75 4.57 -6.68 -9.46
CA ILE A 75 4.11 -7.00 -8.11
C ILE A 75 3.56 -8.43 -8.09
N ARG A 76 3.81 -9.19 -7.01
CA ARG A 76 3.31 -10.58 -6.81
C ARG A 76 3.27 -11.43 -8.08
N ARG A 77 4.36 -11.36 -8.85
CA ARG A 77 4.54 -11.84 -10.25
C ARG A 77 3.78 -13.10 -10.64
N ARG A 78 3.83 -14.16 -9.82
CA ARG A 78 3.13 -15.43 -10.11
C ARG A 78 1.61 -15.26 -10.05
N GLN A 79 1.11 -14.66 -8.97
CA GLN A 79 -0.32 -14.48 -8.73
C GLN A 79 -0.92 -13.54 -9.77
N THR A 80 -0.30 -12.38 -10.01
CA THR A 80 -0.81 -11.40 -10.98
C THR A 80 -0.86 -11.96 -12.40
N SER A 81 0.17 -12.68 -12.85
CA SER A 81 0.15 -13.24 -14.21
C SER A 81 -0.92 -14.32 -14.39
N TRP A 82 -1.13 -15.20 -13.40
CA TRP A 82 -2.21 -16.19 -13.46
C TRP A 82 -3.60 -15.57 -13.32
N ALA A 83 -3.76 -14.55 -12.48
CA ALA A 83 -5.01 -13.80 -12.39
C ALA A 83 -5.36 -13.09 -13.71
N THR A 84 -4.35 -12.54 -14.40
CA THR A 84 -4.52 -11.93 -15.73
C THR A 84 -4.97 -12.96 -16.78
N VAL A 85 -4.37 -14.15 -16.77
CA VAL A 85 -4.83 -15.27 -17.63
C VAL A 85 -6.27 -15.65 -17.30
N GLY A 86 -6.61 -15.79 -16.02
CA GLY A 86 -7.98 -16.10 -15.59
C GLY A 86 -9.01 -15.10 -16.10
N LEU A 87 -8.76 -13.80 -15.90
CA LEU A 87 -9.66 -12.74 -16.38
C LEU A 87 -9.80 -12.76 -17.91
N LEU A 88 -8.68 -12.86 -18.64
CA LEU A 88 -8.71 -12.89 -20.11
C LEU A 88 -9.37 -14.15 -20.66
N SER A 89 -9.25 -15.29 -20.00
CA SER A 89 -9.96 -16.51 -20.41
C SER A 89 -11.47 -16.31 -20.34
N VAL A 90 -11.97 -15.72 -19.25
CA VAL A 90 -13.40 -15.39 -19.10
C VAL A 90 -13.83 -14.37 -20.15
N MET A 91 -13.08 -13.27 -20.30
CA MET A 91 -13.38 -12.24 -21.30
C MET A 91 -13.33 -12.78 -22.74
N THR A 92 -12.41 -13.70 -23.05
CA THR A 92 -12.31 -14.33 -24.36
C THR A 92 -13.53 -15.20 -24.65
N ALA A 93 -14.01 -15.97 -23.66
CA ALA A 93 -15.22 -16.76 -23.79
C ALA A 93 -16.47 -15.89 -24.03
N VAL A 94 -16.61 -14.79 -23.29
CA VAL A 94 -17.69 -13.81 -23.52
C VAL A 94 -17.60 -13.21 -24.92
N THR A 95 -16.40 -12.80 -25.37
CA THR A 95 -16.25 -12.24 -26.72
C THR A 95 -16.45 -13.25 -27.84
N LEU A 96 -16.18 -14.53 -27.60
CA LEU A 96 -16.46 -15.60 -28.56
C LEU A 96 -17.98 -15.76 -28.71
N TRP A 97 -18.71 -15.76 -27.60
CA TRP A 97 -20.17 -15.78 -27.63
C TRP A 97 -20.73 -14.56 -28.37
N LEU A 98 -20.23 -13.35 -28.10
CA LEU A 98 -20.65 -12.15 -28.83
C LEU A 98 -20.36 -12.22 -30.34
N ALA A 99 -19.19 -12.75 -30.74
CA ALA A 99 -18.84 -12.87 -32.15
C ALA A 99 -19.71 -13.88 -32.92
N ILE A 100 -20.27 -14.88 -32.23
CA ILE A 100 -21.13 -15.92 -32.83
C ILE A 100 -22.60 -15.51 -32.80
N ALA A 101 -23.09 -15.09 -31.63
CA ALA A 101 -24.51 -14.83 -31.41
C ALA A 101 -24.93 -13.39 -31.73
N ASN A 102 -23.96 -12.46 -31.82
CA ASN A 102 -24.14 -11.03 -32.04
C ASN A 102 -25.34 -10.38 -31.29
N PRO A 103 -25.50 -10.63 -29.98
CA PRO A 103 -26.68 -10.17 -29.25
C PRO A 103 -26.63 -8.67 -28.90
N ILE A 104 -25.43 -8.06 -28.92
CA ILE A 104 -25.16 -6.67 -28.55
C ILE A 104 -24.11 -6.12 -29.53
N SER A 105 -24.18 -4.82 -29.84
CA SER A 105 -23.35 -4.15 -30.86
C SER A 105 -21.86 -4.02 -30.49
N ASP A 106 -21.53 -3.92 -29.20
CA ASP A 106 -20.16 -3.88 -28.72
C ASP A 106 -20.00 -4.61 -27.37
N CYS A 107 -18.76 -4.98 -27.06
CA CYS A 107 -18.44 -5.68 -25.81
C CYS A 107 -18.29 -4.74 -24.59
N GLY A 108 -18.18 -3.41 -24.79
CA GLY A 108 -17.90 -2.45 -23.72
C GLY A 108 -16.48 -2.52 -23.13
N CYS A 109 -15.55 -3.24 -23.76
CA CYS A 109 -14.19 -3.47 -23.23
C CYS A 109 -13.42 -2.18 -22.89
N PHE A 110 -13.58 -1.10 -23.66
CA PHE A 110 -12.90 0.18 -23.45
C PHE A 110 -13.88 1.32 -23.15
N GLY A 111 -15.10 1.00 -22.69
CA GLY A 111 -16.20 1.95 -22.63
C GLY A 111 -16.39 2.66 -23.97
N ASP A 112 -16.74 3.95 -23.92
CA ASP A 112 -16.95 4.78 -25.13
C ASP A 112 -15.64 5.29 -25.76
N ALA A 113 -14.48 5.08 -25.14
CA ALA A 113 -13.21 5.61 -25.65
C ALA A 113 -12.76 4.92 -26.95
N VAL A 114 -13.04 3.62 -27.10
CA VAL A 114 -12.69 2.85 -28.31
C VAL A 114 -13.81 1.85 -28.60
N LYS A 115 -14.60 2.12 -29.64
CA LYS A 115 -15.60 1.19 -30.16
C LYS A 115 -14.93 0.18 -31.10
N LEU A 116 -15.06 -1.11 -30.78
CA LEU A 116 -14.55 -2.22 -31.57
C LEU A 116 -15.70 -3.13 -31.95
N THR A 117 -15.66 -3.69 -33.15
CA THR A 117 -16.64 -4.71 -33.56
C THR A 117 -16.46 -5.98 -32.72
N ASN A 118 -17.50 -6.83 -32.66
CA ASN A 118 -17.44 -8.09 -31.91
C ASN A 118 -16.29 -8.99 -32.37
N THR A 119 -16.06 -9.08 -33.68
CA THR A 119 -14.93 -9.85 -34.26
C THR A 119 -13.57 -9.24 -33.93
N GLN A 120 -13.42 -7.91 -34.00
CA GLN A 120 -12.18 -7.23 -33.61
C GLN A 120 -11.86 -7.44 -32.13
N THR A 121 -12.89 -7.38 -31.28
CA THR A 121 -12.75 -7.59 -29.84
C THR A 121 -12.29 -9.01 -29.51
N LEU A 122 -12.83 -10.02 -30.20
CA LEU A 122 -12.40 -11.41 -30.06
C LEU A 122 -10.91 -11.57 -30.42
N TRP A 123 -10.47 -11.08 -31.58
CA TRP A 123 -9.07 -11.18 -31.99
C TRP A 123 -8.12 -10.47 -31.04
N LYS A 124 -8.50 -9.29 -30.55
CA LYS A 124 -7.79 -8.57 -29.50
C LYS A 124 -7.65 -9.44 -28.24
N ASN A 125 -8.73 -10.03 -27.76
CA ASN A 125 -8.71 -10.88 -26.55
C ASN A 125 -7.85 -12.13 -26.73
N ILE A 126 -7.89 -12.78 -27.91
CA ILE A 126 -7.00 -13.92 -28.22
C ILE A 126 -5.53 -13.50 -28.20
N ALA A 127 -5.19 -12.35 -28.78
CA ALA A 127 -3.82 -11.82 -28.76
C ALA A 127 -3.36 -11.48 -27.33
N LEU A 128 -4.21 -10.83 -26.53
CA LEU A 128 -3.94 -10.52 -25.12
C LEU A 128 -3.79 -11.80 -24.29
N LEU A 129 -4.68 -12.78 -24.46
CA LEU A 129 -4.61 -14.06 -23.76
C LEU A 129 -3.30 -14.80 -24.07
N THR A 130 -2.88 -14.79 -25.33
CA THR A 130 -1.59 -15.36 -25.74
C THR A 130 -0.42 -14.68 -25.03
N MET A 131 -0.41 -13.34 -24.98
CA MET A 131 0.61 -12.58 -24.25
C MET A 131 0.57 -12.85 -22.73
N ALA A 132 -0.62 -13.05 -22.15
CA ALA A 132 -0.80 -13.34 -20.74
C ALA A 132 -0.26 -14.72 -20.37
N VAL A 133 -0.52 -15.74 -21.20
CA VAL A 133 0.03 -17.10 -21.04
C VAL A 133 1.56 -17.07 -21.12
N VAL A 134 2.12 -16.36 -22.10
CA VAL A 134 3.58 -16.13 -22.22
C VAL A 134 4.17 -15.56 -20.93
N THR A 135 3.49 -14.57 -20.34
CA THR A 135 3.92 -13.91 -19.11
C THR A 135 3.78 -14.83 -17.89
N ALA A 136 2.70 -15.60 -17.81
CA ALA A 136 2.40 -16.56 -16.73
C ALA A 136 3.27 -17.81 -16.75
N TRP A 137 3.82 -18.19 -17.91
CA TRP A 137 4.72 -19.34 -18.03
C TRP A 137 6.09 -19.07 -17.41
N ARG A 138 6.60 -17.82 -17.50
CA ARG A 138 7.89 -17.43 -16.89
C ARG A 138 7.80 -16.11 -16.11
N PRO A 139 7.00 -16.07 -15.02
CA PRO A 139 6.69 -14.83 -14.32
C PRO A 139 7.92 -14.24 -13.61
N LEU A 140 8.88 -15.08 -13.22
CA LEU A 140 10.12 -14.63 -12.57
C LEU A 140 11.08 -13.89 -13.51
N LYS A 141 10.86 -13.92 -14.84
CA LYS A 141 11.64 -13.14 -15.81
C LYS A 141 11.21 -11.67 -15.91
N MET A 142 10.10 -11.29 -15.27
CA MET A 142 9.69 -9.89 -15.19
C MET A 142 10.67 -9.09 -14.32
N MET A 143 11.17 -7.98 -14.87
CA MET A 143 12.00 -7.01 -14.15
C MET A 143 11.16 -6.28 -13.10
N ARG A 144 11.46 -6.53 -11.82
CA ARG A 144 10.76 -5.89 -10.70
C ARG A 144 11.16 -4.41 -10.60
N PHE A 145 10.20 -3.51 -10.46
CA PHE A 145 10.46 -2.07 -10.25
C PHE A 145 10.50 -1.65 -8.78
N VAL A 146 9.74 -2.32 -7.91
CA VAL A 146 9.64 -2.04 -6.46
C VAL A 146 10.04 -3.27 -5.64
N SER A 147 10.73 -3.08 -4.51
CA SER A 147 11.15 -4.15 -3.61
C SER A 147 9.96 -4.94 -3.03
N GLU A 148 10.18 -6.19 -2.65
CA GLU A 148 9.13 -7.06 -2.08
C GLU A 148 8.48 -6.49 -0.81
N SER A 149 9.27 -5.82 0.04
CA SER A 149 8.77 -5.21 1.27
C SER A 149 7.83 -4.03 1.03
N ASN A 150 7.95 -3.35 -0.12
CA ASN A 150 7.20 -2.12 -0.42
C ASN A 150 6.06 -2.33 -1.44
N GLN A 151 5.84 -3.57 -1.91
CA GLN A 151 4.74 -3.88 -2.84
C GLN A 151 3.37 -3.54 -2.27
N TRP A 152 3.17 -3.69 -0.96
CA TRP A 152 1.89 -3.43 -0.31
C TRP A 152 1.45 -1.96 -0.44
N ILE A 153 2.39 -1.02 -0.47
CA ILE A 153 2.08 0.40 -0.61
C ILE A 153 1.49 0.67 -1.99
N VAL A 154 2.15 0.16 -3.05
CA VAL A 154 1.65 0.30 -4.43
C VAL A 154 0.29 -0.39 -4.59
N ILE A 155 0.09 -1.56 -3.98
CA ILE A 155 -1.19 -2.29 -4.02
C ILE A 155 -2.32 -1.43 -3.43
N ASN A 156 -2.18 -0.99 -2.17
CA ASN A 156 -3.24 -0.25 -1.48
C ASN A 156 -3.49 1.10 -2.12
N TYR A 157 -2.43 1.80 -2.53
CA TYR A 157 -2.56 3.09 -3.20
C TYR A 157 -3.26 2.98 -4.56
N THR A 158 -2.98 1.93 -5.34
CA THR A 158 -3.66 1.69 -6.63
C THR A 158 -5.14 1.40 -6.44
N ILE A 159 -5.50 0.55 -5.46
CA ILE A 159 -6.89 0.22 -5.13
C ILE A 159 -7.63 1.48 -4.64
N PHE A 160 -7.02 2.23 -3.73
CA PHE A 160 -7.60 3.47 -3.22
C PHE A 160 -7.83 4.49 -4.34
N PHE A 161 -6.82 4.73 -5.18
CA PHE A 161 -6.90 5.67 -6.29
C PHE A 161 -8.06 5.33 -7.24
N ILE A 162 -8.20 4.07 -7.65
CA ILE A 162 -9.20 3.71 -8.65
C ILE A 162 -10.63 3.77 -8.07
N ILE A 163 -10.82 3.35 -6.82
CA ILE A 163 -12.12 3.43 -6.14
C ILE A 163 -12.53 4.89 -5.93
N VAL A 164 -11.60 5.73 -5.46
CA VAL A 164 -11.86 7.17 -5.27
C VAL A 164 -12.15 7.84 -6.61
N SER A 165 -11.44 7.47 -7.69
CA SER A 165 -11.71 8.00 -9.03
C SER A 165 -13.12 7.64 -9.51
N SER A 166 -13.57 6.40 -9.26
CA SER A 166 -14.95 5.98 -9.57
C SER A 166 -16.00 6.70 -8.74
N ALA A 167 -15.79 6.79 -7.43
CA ALA A 167 -16.71 7.50 -6.54
C ALA A 167 -16.79 8.99 -6.90
N TRP A 168 -15.66 9.62 -7.20
CA TRP A 168 -15.60 11.00 -7.65
C TRP A 168 -16.34 11.23 -8.97
N SER A 169 -16.22 10.29 -9.91
CA SER A 169 -16.90 10.37 -11.20
C SER A 169 -18.41 10.16 -11.09
N LEU A 170 -18.87 9.36 -10.13
CA LEU A 170 -20.29 9.21 -9.78
C LEU A 170 -20.87 10.46 -9.10
N TRP A 171 -20.09 11.09 -8.23
CA TRP A 171 -20.53 12.29 -7.51
C TRP A 171 -20.50 13.53 -8.41
N THR A 172 -19.46 13.67 -9.24
CA THR A 172 -19.35 14.72 -10.26
C THR A 172 -19.77 14.20 -11.64
N LEU A 173 -18.91 14.34 -12.64
CA LEU A 173 -19.05 13.76 -13.97
C LEU A 173 -17.72 13.10 -14.33
N PRO A 174 -17.70 12.20 -15.34
CA PRO A 174 -16.48 11.64 -15.87
C PRO A 174 -15.46 12.73 -16.20
N MET A 175 -14.24 12.59 -15.68
CA MET A 175 -13.16 13.55 -15.92
C MET A 175 -12.84 13.70 -17.42
N PHE A 176 -12.90 12.58 -18.15
CA PHE A 176 -12.88 12.55 -19.60
C PHE A 176 -14.24 12.08 -20.10
N ASP A 177 -14.84 12.88 -20.98
CA ASP A 177 -16.07 12.52 -21.65
C ASP A 177 -15.74 12.06 -23.07
N PHE A 178 -15.84 10.75 -23.30
CA PHE A 178 -15.60 10.15 -24.62
C PHE A 178 -16.87 10.06 -25.47
N ARG A 179 -18.00 10.53 -24.95
CA ARG A 179 -19.30 10.47 -25.63
C ARG A 179 -19.44 11.63 -26.62
N PRO A 180 -20.36 11.51 -27.59
CA PRO A 180 -20.59 12.53 -28.61
C PRO A 180 -20.97 13.91 -28.05
N TYR A 181 -21.48 13.98 -26.82
CA TYR A 181 -21.93 15.19 -26.14
C TYR A 181 -20.86 15.80 -25.20
N HIS A 182 -19.58 15.65 -25.52
CA HIS A 182 -18.51 16.23 -24.72
C HIS A 182 -18.51 17.77 -24.80
N ILE A 183 -17.88 18.43 -23.83
CA ILE A 183 -17.71 19.89 -23.86
C ILE A 183 -16.93 20.28 -25.14
N GLY A 184 -17.44 21.26 -25.87
CA GLY A 184 -16.94 21.70 -27.18
C GLY A 184 -17.52 20.93 -28.38
N ALA A 185 -18.38 19.93 -28.18
CA ALA A 185 -19.04 19.23 -29.27
C ALA A 185 -20.12 20.10 -29.93
N ASP A 186 -20.15 20.09 -31.27
CA ASP A 186 -21.22 20.67 -32.08
C ASP A 186 -22.26 19.58 -32.38
N LEU A 187 -23.44 19.70 -31.76
CA LEU A 187 -24.49 18.70 -31.82
C LEU A 187 -25.06 18.56 -33.23
N LYS A 188 -25.27 19.68 -33.94
CA LYS A 188 -25.83 19.70 -35.29
C LYS A 188 -24.87 19.02 -36.27
N LYS A 189 -23.57 19.29 -36.14
CA LYS A 189 -22.55 18.60 -36.93
C LYS A 189 -22.46 17.11 -36.58
N GLY A 190 -22.63 16.76 -35.30
CA GLY A 190 -22.64 15.37 -34.82
C GLY A 190 -23.82 14.53 -35.33
N MET A 191 -24.93 15.18 -35.72
CA MET A 191 -26.12 14.56 -36.30
C MET A 191 -26.05 14.37 -37.82
N GLN A 192 -25.13 15.05 -38.49
CA GLN A 192 -25.04 15.01 -39.95
C GLN A 192 -24.25 13.80 -40.45
N MET A 193 -24.74 13.16 -41.50
CA MET A 193 -23.96 12.16 -42.25
C MET A 193 -22.91 12.86 -43.12
N PRO A 194 -21.62 12.44 -43.06
CA PRO A 194 -20.59 12.99 -43.93
C PRO A 194 -20.86 12.61 -45.40
N PRO A 195 -20.52 13.51 -46.34
CA PRO A 195 -20.74 13.25 -47.76
C PRO A 195 -19.93 12.02 -48.23
N GLY A 196 -20.61 11.01 -48.78
CA GLY A 196 -20.01 9.75 -49.21
C GLY A 196 -19.99 8.63 -48.17
N ALA A 197 -20.69 8.80 -47.04
CA ALA A 197 -20.90 7.77 -46.04
C ALA A 197 -21.51 6.47 -46.63
N GLU A 198 -21.04 5.31 -46.16
CA GLU A 198 -21.57 4.01 -46.60
C GLU A 198 -23.05 3.89 -46.22
N GLN A 199 -23.89 3.59 -47.22
CA GLN A 199 -25.31 3.36 -47.01
C GLN A 199 -25.53 1.93 -46.51
N PRO A 200 -26.56 1.67 -45.69
CA PRO A 200 -26.92 0.32 -45.31
C PRO A 200 -27.32 -0.49 -46.54
N GLU A 201 -26.71 -1.67 -46.69
CA GLU A 201 -27.07 -2.61 -47.76
C GLU A 201 -28.13 -3.58 -47.23
N PHE A 202 -29.19 -3.74 -48.00
CA PHE A 202 -30.29 -4.65 -47.69
C PHE A 202 -30.36 -5.73 -48.77
N GLU A 203 -30.36 -6.98 -48.35
CA GLU A 203 -30.64 -8.10 -49.23
C GLU A 203 -32.06 -8.59 -48.96
N THR A 204 -32.91 -8.53 -49.98
CA THR A 204 -34.28 -9.05 -49.89
C THR A 204 -34.31 -10.49 -50.39
N THR A 205 -34.67 -11.40 -49.49
CA THR A 205 -34.88 -12.82 -49.76
C THR A 205 -36.37 -13.10 -49.88
N PHE A 206 -36.78 -13.67 -51.01
CA PHE A 206 -38.14 -14.08 -51.31
C PHE A 206 -38.32 -15.57 -50.99
N ILE A 207 -39.32 -15.89 -50.19
CA ILE A 207 -39.75 -17.25 -49.88
C ILE A 207 -40.79 -17.64 -50.92
N LEU A 208 -40.45 -18.60 -51.77
CA LEU A 208 -41.26 -19.06 -52.88
C LEU A 208 -41.59 -20.55 -52.71
N ARG A 209 -42.80 -20.97 -53.10
CA ARG A 209 -43.31 -22.33 -52.95
C ARG A 209 -43.57 -22.96 -54.31
N LYS A 210 -43.14 -24.22 -54.47
CA LYS A 210 -43.46 -25.06 -55.64
C LYS A 210 -43.59 -26.51 -55.22
N ASN A 211 -44.67 -27.17 -55.64
CA ASN A 211 -44.97 -28.58 -55.33
C ASN A 211 -44.92 -28.93 -53.82
N GLY A 212 -45.42 -28.02 -52.96
CA GLY A 212 -45.44 -28.22 -51.50
C GLY A 212 -44.11 -27.96 -50.78
N VAL A 213 -43.02 -27.64 -51.49
CA VAL A 213 -41.71 -27.30 -50.92
C VAL A 213 -41.48 -25.79 -50.98
N GLN A 214 -41.11 -25.18 -49.84
CA GLN A 214 -40.72 -23.77 -49.77
C GLN A 214 -39.19 -23.64 -49.89
N LYS A 215 -38.74 -22.64 -50.65
CA LYS A 215 -37.31 -22.29 -50.78
C LYS A 215 -37.13 -20.77 -50.79
N GLU A 216 -35.97 -20.34 -50.30
CA GLU A 216 -35.52 -18.96 -50.25
C GLU A 216 -34.71 -18.59 -51.50
N PHE A 217 -35.01 -17.44 -52.09
CA PHE A 217 -34.36 -16.90 -53.28
C PHE A 217 -34.02 -15.42 -53.09
N THR A 218 -32.88 -14.97 -53.58
CA THR A 218 -32.48 -13.56 -53.61
C THR A 218 -32.77 -12.96 -54.99
N LEU A 219 -32.68 -11.64 -55.13
CA LEU A 219 -32.93 -10.95 -56.41
C LEU A 219 -32.05 -11.49 -57.56
N ASN A 220 -30.83 -11.94 -57.24
CA ASN A 220 -29.87 -12.47 -58.21
C ASN A 220 -30.14 -13.93 -58.64
N ASN A 221 -30.93 -14.69 -57.87
CA ASN A 221 -31.25 -16.09 -58.18
C ASN A 221 -32.77 -16.34 -58.26
N TYR A 222 -33.55 -15.29 -58.50
CA TYR A 222 -35.00 -15.34 -58.55
C TYR A 222 -35.49 -16.34 -59.62
N PRO A 223 -36.35 -17.30 -59.28
CA PRO A 223 -36.73 -18.38 -60.18
C PRO A 223 -37.77 -17.95 -61.22
N ASP A 224 -38.10 -18.86 -62.14
CA ASP A 224 -39.12 -18.64 -63.18
C ASP A 224 -40.54 -18.49 -62.61
N SER A 225 -41.49 -18.07 -63.45
CA SER A 225 -42.89 -17.79 -63.08
C SER A 225 -43.72 -19.02 -62.64
N THR A 226 -43.07 -20.17 -62.44
CA THR A 226 -43.71 -21.43 -62.00
C THR A 226 -43.71 -21.61 -60.48
N TRP A 227 -43.14 -20.66 -59.74
CA TRP A 227 -43.09 -20.62 -58.28
C TRP A 227 -44.10 -19.58 -57.73
N GLU A 228 -44.80 -19.94 -56.65
CA GLU A 228 -45.78 -19.07 -55.98
C GLU A 228 -45.11 -18.29 -54.83
N PHE A 229 -45.28 -16.97 -54.80
CA PHE A 229 -44.72 -16.11 -53.75
C PHE A 229 -45.46 -16.32 -52.42
N VAL A 230 -44.72 -16.53 -51.34
CA VAL A 230 -45.28 -16.72 -50.00
C VAL A 230 -45.01 -15.49 -49.12
N ASP A 231 -43.74 -15.08 -49.02
CA ASP A 231 -43.31 -14.01 -48.14
C ASP A 231 -41.95 -13.44 -48.59
N SER A 232 -41.57 -12.25 -48.14
CA SER A 232 -40.24 -11.67 -48.39
C SER A 232 -39.64 -11.18 -47.09
N LYS A 233 -38.39 -11.58 -46.84
CA LYS A 233 -37.60 -11.13 -45.71
C LYS A 233 -36.47 -10.26 -46.22
N THR A 234 -36.51 -8.98 -45.87
CA THR A 234 -35.37 -8.09 -46.08
C THR A 234 -34.46 -8.16 -44.87
N VAL A 235 -33.21 -8.58 -45.09
CA VAL A 235 -32.18 -8.63 -44.05
C VAL A 235 -31.12 -7.60 -44.40
N GLN A 236 -30.78 -6.74 -43.44
CA GLN A 236 -29.66 -5.83 -43.58
C GLN A 236 -28.37 -6.65 -43.58
N THR A 237 -27.64 -6.66 -44.70
CA THR A 237 -26.41 -7.43 -44.87
C THR A 237 -25.19 -6.64 -44.41
N LYS A 238 -25.23 -5.31 -44.54
CA LYS A 238 -24.18 -4.42 -44.08
C LYS A 238 -24.78 -3.21 -43.36
N ALA A 239 -24.29 -2.95 -42.14
CA ALA A 239 -24.60 -1.74 -41.41
C ALA A 239 -24.05 -0.52 -42.17
N GLY A 240 -24.90 0.50 -42.38
CA GLY A 240 -24.46 1.78 -42.92
C GLY A 240 -23.71 2.60 -41.88
N TYR A 241 -23.19 3.76 -42.29
CA TYR A 241 -22.62 4.73 -41.36
C TYR A 241 -23.72 5.32 -40.48
N GLU A 242 -23.58 5.14 -39.17
CA GLU A 242 -24.45 5.75 -38.17
C GLU A 242 -23.75 7.01 -37.61
N PRO A 243 -24.41 8.19 -37.65
CA PRO A 243 -23.83 9.39 -37.10
C PRO A 243 -23.59 9.23 -35.59
N PRO A 244 -22.55 9.86 -35.02
CA PRO A 244 -22.27 9.79 -33.59
C PRO A 244 -23.47 10.17 -32.71
N ILE A 245 -24.33 11.07 -33.20
CA ILE A 245 -25.59 11.47 -32.60
C ILE A 245 -26.72 11.10 -33.58
N HIS A 246 -27.55 10.10 -33.26
CA HIS A 246 -28.63 9.61 -34.14
C HIS A 246 -30.04 9.73 -33.54
N ASP A 247 -30.17 9.78 -32.21
CA ASP A 247 -31.47 9.78 -31.51
C ASP A 247 -31.73 11.07 -30.69
N PHE A 248 -31.01 12.15 -31.01
CA PHE A 248 -31.19 13.43 -30.32
C PHE A 248 -32.40 14.19 -30.87
N ASP A 249 -33.55 13.92 -30.28
CA ASP A 249 -34.80 14.60 -30.57
C ASP A 249 -35.47 15.14 -29.31
N ILE A 250 -35.93 16.40 -29.38
CA ILE A 250 -36.58 17.12 -28.29
C ILE A 250 -37.99 17.46 -28.76
N THR A 251 -38.97 16.76 -28.19
CA THR A 251 -40.38 16.95 -28.53
C THR A 251 -41.15 17.46 -27.29
N PRO A 252 -42.02 18.47 -27.41
CA PRO A 252 -42.85 18.91 -26.30
C PRO A 252 -43.73 17.78 -25.75
N ILE A 253 -43.99 17.79 -24.45
CA ILE A 253 -44.87 16.80 -23.81
C ILE A 253 -46.30 17.32 -23.78
N GLY A 254 -47.24 16.53 -24.31
CA GLY A 254 -48.68 16.81 -24.26
C GLY A 254 -49.30 16.60 -22.89
N SER A 255 -50.57 17.00 -22.72
CA SER A 255 -51.32 16.81 -21.46
C SER A 255 -51.53 15.34 -21.07
N ASP A 256 -51.43 14.44 -22.04
CA ASP A 256 -51.47 12.97 -21.91
C ASP A 256 -50.08 12.35 -21.63
N GLY A 257 -49.03 13.16 -21.62
CA GLY A 257 -47.65 12.75 -21.36
C GLY A 257 -46.95 12.06 -22.52
N GLN A 258 -47.54 12.08 -23.71
CA GLN A 258 -46.90 11.60 -24.93
C GLN A 258 -46.20 12.76 -25.63
N PRO A 259 -45.18 12.49 -26.48
CA PRO A 259 -44.61 13.49 -27.37
C PRO A 259 -45.73 14.08 -28.24
N ALA A 260 -45.97 15.38 -28.10
CA ALA A 260 -47.06 16.08 -28.77
C ALA A 260 -46.54 17.37 -29.42
N GLY A 261 -46.70 17.49 -30.73
CA GLY A 261 -46.22 18.63 -31.52
C GLY A 261 -45.03 18.28 -32.40
N GLU A 262 -44.51 19.28 -33.10
CA GLU A 262 -43.29 19.14 -33.90
C GLU A 262 -42.04 19.19 -33.00
N SER A 263 -40.98 18.50 -33.43
CA SER A 263 -39.67 18.55 -32.79
C SER A 263 -39.17 19.99 -32.71
N VAL A 264 -38.73 20.41 -31.52
CA VAL A 264 -38.14 21.73 -31.29
C VAL A 264 -36.62 21.70 -31.36
N THR A 265 -36.02 20.55 -31.69
CA THR A 265 -34.56 20.33 -31.69
C THR A 265 -33.81 21.39 -32.49
N ASP A 266 -34.17 21.60 -33.76
CA ASP A 266 -33.49 22.56 -34.62
C ASP A 266 -33.61 24.00 -34.10
N SER A 267 -34.76 24.36 -33.51
CA SER A 267 -34.96 25.69 -32.94
C SER A 267 -34.04 25.95 -31.73
N ILE A 268 -33.81 24.92 -30.91
CA ILE A 268 -32.93 24.98 -29.74
C ILE A 268 -31.47 25.03 -30.18
N LEU A 269 -31.08 24.23 -31.18
CA LEU A 269 -29.71 24.17 -31.69
C LEU A 269 -29.33 25.42 -32.48
N ASP A 270 -30.25 26.02 -33.24
CA ASP A 270 -29.98 27.23 -34.03
C ASP A 270 -30.03 28.52 -33.19
N ASN A 271 -30.48 28.45 -31.93
CA ASN A 271 -30.53 29.59 -31.03
C ASN A 271 -29.12 30.19 -30.82
N LYS A 272 -28.98 31.49 -31.14
CA LYS A 272 -27.71 32.24 -30.99
C LYS A 272 -27.40 32.58 -29.52
N GLY A 273 -28.42 32.60 -28.67
CA GLY A 273 -28.30 32.77 -27.23
C GLY A 273 -27.89 31.48 -26.52
N TYR A 274 -27.89 31.52 -25.19
CA TYR A 274 -27.63 30.36 -24.35
C TYR A 274 -28.93 29.60 -24.07
N SER A 275 -28.83 28.26 -24.05
CA SER A 275 -29.92 27.38 -23.63
C SER A 275 -29.41 26.39 -22.58
N PHE A 276 -30.09 26.31 -21.46
CA PHE A 276 -29.92 25.29 -20.44
C PHE A 276 -30.80 24.09 -20.76
N LEU A 277 -30.18 22.90 -20.77
CA LEU A 277 -30.85 21.62 -20.89
C LEU A 277 -30.67 20.89 -19.55
N LEU A 278 -31.74 20.82 -18.78
CA LEU A 278 -31.82 19.99 -17.57
C LEU A 278 -32.17 18.57 -18.03
N ILE A 279 -31.31 17.61 -17.78
CA ILE A 279 -31.41 16.26 -18.30
C ILE A 279 -31.68 15.31 -17.14
N SER A 280 -32.83 14.65 -17.17
CA SER A 280 -33.22 13.65 -16.19
C SER A 280 -33.82 12.45 -16.90
N PRO A 281 -33.02 11.38 -17.14
CA PRO A 281 -33.53 10.17 -17.79
C PRO A 281 -34.77 9.61 -17.08
N HIS A 282 -34.75 9.60 -15.74
CA HIS A 282 -35.83 9.06 -14.89
C HIS A 282 -36.09 9.97 -13.70
N LEU A 283 -37.09 10.83 -13.77
CA LEU A 283 -37.56 11.69 -12.68
C LEU A 283 -38.03 10.86 -11.47
N GLU A 284 -38.46 9.62 -11.66
CA GLU A 284 -38.87 8.69 -10.60
C GLU A 284 -37.75 8.40 -9.59
N THR A 285 -36.49 8.50 -10.03
CA THR A 285 -35.29 8.23 -9.21
C THR A 285 -34.28 9.38 -9.27
N ALA A 286 -34.73 10.56 -9.69
CA ALA A 286 -33.91 11.76 -9.72
C ALA A 286 -33.58 12.23 -8.29
N ASP A 287 -32.34 12.66 -8.08
CA ASP A 287 -31.91 13.25 -6.82
C ASP A 287 -32.54 14.64 -6.67
N ASP A 288 -33.31 14.83 -5.61
CA ASP A 288 -34.03 16.06 -5.29
C ASP A 288 -33.24 16.96 -4.33
N THR A 289 -32.06 16.55 -3.83
CA THR A 289 -31.34 17.26 -2.76
C THR A 289 -31.01 18.74 -3.10
N ASN A 290 -30.65 19.02 -4.35
CA ASN A 290 -30.27 20.36 -4.82
C ASN A 290 -31.31 21.00 -5.76
N PHE A 291 -32.61 20.68 -5.60
CA PHE A 291 -33.67 21.25 -6.45
C PHE A 291 -33.70 22.80 -6.42
N GLY A 292 -33.41 23.41 -5.26
CA GLY A 292 -33.39 24.88 -5.15
C GLY A 292 -32.33 25.57 -6.03
N ASP A 293 -31.21 24.90 -6.32
CA ASP A 293 -30.21 25.42 -7.26
C ASP A 293 -30.75 25.37 -8.71
N ILE A 294 -31.56 24.37 -9.04
CA ILE A 294 -32.22 24.22 -10.35
C ILE A 294 -33.26 25.33 -10.54
N ASP A 295 -34.07 25.61 -9.52
CA ASP A 295 -35.09 26.67 -9.60
C ASP A 295 -34.45 28.04 -9.74
N GLN A 296 -33.37 28.32 -9.01
CA GLN A 296 -32.60 29.57 -9.17
C GLN A 296 -31.97 29.67 -10.57
N LEU A 297 -31.49 28.57 -11.14
CA LEU A 297 -31.00 28.55 -12.52
C LEU A 297 -32.11 28.86 -13.52
N TYR A 298 -33.33 28.36 -13.28
CA TYR A 298 -34.49 28.66 -14.10
C TYR A 298 -34.88 30.13 -14.01
N GLU A 299 -34.98 30.70 -12.80
CA GLU A 299 -35.23 32.13 -12.59
C GLU A 299 -34.17 33.01 -13.26
N TYR A 300 -32.89 32.67 -13.08
CA TYR A 300 -31.76 33.34 -13.72
C TYR A 300 -31.85 33.29 -15.25
N ALA A 301 -32.25 32.14 -15.81
CA ALA A 301 -32.46 31.98 -17.24
C ALA A 301 -33.62 32.86 -17.74
N GLN A 302 -34.72 32.95 -17.00
CA GLN A 302 -35.86 33.82 -17.35
C GLN A 302 -35.47 35.31 -17.31
N GLU A 303 -34.76 35.75 -16.27
CA GLU A 303 -34.34 37.16 -16.11
C GLU A 303 -33.47 37.64 -17.28
N HIS A 304 -32.62 36.75 -17.81
CA HIS A 304 -31.67 37.07 -18.88
C HIS A 304 -32.14 36.63 -20.27
N GLY A 305 -33.34 36.04 -20.39
CA GLY A 305 -33.90 35.57 -21.66
C GLY A 305 -33.18 34.36 -22.28
N TYR A 306 -32.58 33.51 -21.45
CA TYR A 306 -31.97 32.24 -21.87
C TYR A 306 -33.01 31.12 -21.92
N GLY A 307 -32.85 30.18 -22.86
CA GLY A 307 -33.74 29.03 -22.95
C GLY A 307 -33.51 28.07 -21.77
N PHE A 308 -34.57 27.44 -21.26
CA PHE A 308 -34.47 26.40 -20.23
C PHE A 308 -35.44 25.26 -20.53
N TYR A 309 -34.90 24.06 -20.72
CA TYR A 309 -35.66 22.89 -21.18
C TYR A 309 -35.32 21.68 -20.32
N CYS A 310 -36.31 21.05 -19.68
CA CYS A 310 -36.12 19.80 -18.96
C CYS A 310 -36.40 18.61 -19.88
N LEU A 311 -35.38 17.81 -20.20
CA LEU A 311 -35.47 16.64 -21.07
C LEU A 311 -35.59 15.37 -20.23
N THR A 312 -36.62 14.56 -20.49
CA THR A 312 -36.89 13.32 -19.74
C THR A 312 -37.52 12.23 -20.59
N ALA A 313 -37.33 10.96 -20.18
CA ALA A 313 -38.05 9.80 -20.71
C ALA A 313 -39.15 9.30 -19.75
N SER A 314 -39.38 10.02 -18.65
CA SER A 314 -40.31 9.64 -17.59
C SER A 314 -41.77 9.79 -17.97
N THR A 315 -42.62 9.07 -17.25
CA THR A 315 -44.07 9.13 -17.42
C THR A 315 -44.64 10.48 -16.93
N PRO A 316 -45.80 10.93 -17.44
CA PRO A 316 -46.47 12.14 -16.93
C PRO A 316 -46.79 12.08 -15.42
N LYS A 317 -46.98 10.88 -14.87
CA LYS A 317 -47.16 10.70 -13.42
C LYS A 317 -45.91 11.09 -12.65
N ALA A 318 -44.74 10.70 -13.13
CA ALA A 318 -43.46 11.03 -12.51
C ALA A 318 -43.11 12.51 -12.67
N ILE A 319 -43.44 13.10 -13.81
CA ILE A 319 -43.30 14.55 -14.03
C ILE A 319 -44.14 15.32 -13.00
N ARG A 320 -45.43 14.99 -12.86
CA ARG A 320 -46.29 15.64 -11.85
C ARG A 320 -45.76 15.45 -10.43
N HIS A 321 -45.32 14.23 -10.11
CA HIS A 321 -44.73 13.96 -8.80
C HIS A 321 -43.49 14.82 -8.55
N TRP A 322 -42.61 14.94 -9.53
CA TRP A 322 -41.43 15.81 -9.46
C TRP A 322 -41.82 17.29 -9.26
N GLN A 323 -42.81 17.78 -10.01
CA GLN A 323 -43.35 19.13 -9.82
C GLN A 323 -43.94 19.33 -8.42
N ASP A 324 -44.66 18.34 -7.89
CA ASP A 324 -45.27 18.40 -6.56
C ASP A 324 -44.22 18.47 -5.44
N ILE A 325 -43.09 17.76 -5.57
CA ILE A 325 -42.03 17.73 -4.55
C ILE A 325 -41.04 18.90 -4.66
N THR A 326 -40.75 19.38 -5.87
CA THR A 326 -39.74 20.42 -6.11
C THR A 326 -40.33 21.82 -6.30
N GLY A 327 -41.59 21.93 -6.72
CA GLY A 327 -42.17 23.21 -7.15
C GLY A 327 -41.74 23.63 -8.57
N ALA A 328 -41.18 22.71 -9.36
CA ALA A 328 -40.66 22.99 -10.70
C ALA A 328 -41.68 23.66 -11.64
N GLU A 329 -41.39 24.91 -12.04
CA GLU A 329 -42.20 25.70 -12.98
C GLU A 329 -41.70 25.64 -14.44
N TYR A 330 -40.55 25.00 -14.68
CA TYR A 330 -39.98 24.86 -16.02
C TYR A 330 -40.71 23.81 -16.87
N ASN A 331 -40.57 23.94 -18.20
CA ASN A 331 -41.22 23.05 -19.17
C ASN A 331 -40.46 21.73 -19.35
N PHE A 332 -41.22 20.64 -19.52
CA PHE A 332 -40.70 19.29 -19.76
C PHE A 332 -40.87 18.87 -21.23
N TYR A 333 -39.86 18.16 -21.73
CA TYR A 333 -39.75 17.70 -23.11
C TYR A 333 -39.36 16.21 -23.12
N ALA A 334 -39.94 15.47 -24.06
CA ALA A 334 -39.65 14.07 -24.28
C ALA A 334 -38.40 13.92 -25.15
N THR A 335 -37.50 13.05 -24.71
CA THR A 335 -36.30 12.63 -25.43
C THR A 335 -36.00 11.17 -25.07
N ASP A 336 -35.41 10.42 -25.99
CA ASP A 336 -35.08 9.00 -25.79
C ASP A 336 -34.19 8.76 -24.54
N GLU A 337 -34.50 7.71 -23.79
CA GLU A 337 -33.81 7.36 -22.54
C GLU A 337 -32.32 7.06 -22.75
N THR A 338 -31.99 6.32 -23.80
CA THR A 338 -30.60 5.95 -24.14
C THR A 338 -29.81 7.19 -24.50
N THR A 339 -30.44 8.12 -25.22
CA THR A 339 -29.89 9.44 -25.52
C THR A 339 -29.61 10.24 -24.25
N LEU A 340 -30.58 10.37 -23.34
CA LEU A 340 -30.40 11.13 -22.10
C LEU A 340 -29.27 10.57 -21.23
N LYS A 341 -29.22 9.24 -21.08
CA LYS A 341 -28.11 8.55 -20.37
C LYS A 341 -26.76 8.81 -21.05
N THR A 342 -26.73 8.90 -22.39
CA THR A 342 -25.53 9.18 -23.17
C THR A 342 -25.10 10.64 -23.02
N ILE A 343 -26.04 11.58 -22.95
CA ILE A 343 -25.70 13.00 -22.76
C ILE A 343 -25.02 13.20 -21.42
N ILE A 344 -25.55 12.71 -20.30
CA ILE A 344 -24.99 13.00 -18.98
C ILE A 344 -25.09 11.82 -18.02
N ARG A 345 -24.06 11.65 -17.17
CA ARG A 345 -23.99 10.59 -16.14
C ARG A 345 -24.50 11.10 -14.80
N SER A 346 -25.63 11.80 -14.81
CA SER A 346 -26.25 12.41 -13.62
C SER A 346 -27.76 12.44 -13.79
N ASN A 347 -28.50 12.33 -12.69
CA ASN A 347 -29.96 12.34 -12.69
C ASN A 347 -30.51 13.17 -11.50
N PRO A 348 -30.88 14.45 -11.69
CA PRO A 348 -30.77 15.22 -12.93
C PRO A 348 -29.32 15.68 -13.19
N GLY A 349 -29.03 16.16 -14.39
CA GLY A 349 -27.77 16.82 -14.74
C GLY A 349 -28.03 18.02 -15.63
N LEU A 350 -27.11 18.98 -15.68
CA LEU A 350 -27.29 20.21 -16.45
C LEU A 350 -26.30 20.27 -17.61
N MET A 351 -26.76 20.71 -18.78
CA MET A 351 -25.94 21.00 -19.94
C MET A 351 -26.25 22.40 -20.46
N LEU A 352 -25.21 23.22 -20.64
CA LEU A 352 -25.32 24.54 -21.25
C LEU A 352 -24.86 24.45 -22.70
N ILE A 353 -25.70 24.90 -23.62
CA ILE A 353 -25.38 24.98 -25.05
C ILE A 353 -25.51 26.41 -25.56
N LYS A 354 -24.77 26.71 -26.64
CA LYS A 354 -24.88 27.97 -27.39
C LYS A 354 -24.69 27.67 -28.87
N HIS A 355 -25.69 27.99 -29.69
CA HIS A 355 -25.66 27.74 -31.13
C HIS A 355 -25.23 26.31 -31.48
N GLY A 356 -25.85 25.33 -30.82
CA GLY A 356 -25.60 23.91 -31.02
C GLY A 356 -24.29 23.38 -30.42
N VAL A 357 -23.44 24.24 -29.84
CA VAL A 357 -22.19 23.82 -29.21
C VAL A 357 -22.37 23.63 -27.71
N VAL A 358 -21.91 22.50 -27.18
CA VAL A 358 -21.88 22.21 -25.74
C VAL A 358 -20.82 23.07 -25.05
N ILE A 359 -21.24 24.01 -24.22
CA ILE A 359 -20.34 24.93 -23.51
C ILE A 359 -19.88 24.31 -22.19
N ARG A 360 -20.81 23.78 -21.38
CA ARG A 360 -20.52 23.20 -20.06
C ARG A 360 -21.54 22.14 -19.65
N LYS A 361 -21.14 21.31 -18.69
CA LYS A 361 -21.94 20.24 -18.11
C LYS A 361 -21.70 20.15 -16.61
N TRP A 362 -22.75 19.86 -15.85
CA TRP A 362 -22.70 19.71 -14.41
C TRP A 362 -23.50 18.51 -13.95
N SER A 363 -23.00 17.81 -12.93
CA SER A 363 -23.82 16.86 -12.20
C SER A 363 -24.73 17.59 -11.21
N HIS A 364 -25.72 16.87 -10.69
CA HIS A 364 -26.61 17.35 -9.64
C HIS A 364 -25.85 17.95 -8.45
N ASN A 365 -24.72 17.34 -8.05
CA ASN A 365 -23.94 17.76 -6.89
C ASN A 365 -23.05 19.01 -7.13
N ARG A 366 -22.96 19.48 -8.37
CA ARG A 366 -22.07 20.56 -8.80
C ARG A 366 -22.78 21.58 -9.67
N LEU A 367 -24.10 21.73 -9.49
CA LEU A 367 -24.85 22.78 -10.17
C LEU A 367 -24.28 24.16 -9.83
N PRO A 368 -24.29 25.13 -10.77
CA PRO A 368 -23.95 26.51 -10.47
C PRO A 368 -24.82 27.05 -9.34
N LYS A 369 -24.18 27.70 -8.38
CA LYS A 369 -24.83 28.27 -7.19
C LYS A 369 -25.16 29.73 -7.38
N THR A 370 -26.00 30.29 -6.51
CA THR A 370 -26.46 31.69 -6.56
C THR A 370 -25.31 32.70 -6.67
N ASP A 371 -24.18 32.44 -6.01
CA ASP A 371 -23.00 33.30 -6.02
C ASP A 371 -22.24 33.29 -7.36
N GLU A 372 -22.39 32.24 -8.16
CA GLU A 372 -21.83 32.14 -9.51
C GLU A 372 -22.77 32.74 -10.58
N LEU A 373 -24.06 32.94 -10.25
CA LEU A 373 -25.13 33.41 -11.13
C LEU A 373 -25.42 34.92 -11.00
N VAL A 374 -24.38 35.74 -10.80
CA VAL A 374 -24.53 37.20 -10.59
C VAL A 374 -24.42 38.00 -11.89
N GLN A 375 -23.69 37.50 -12.88
CA GLN A 375 -23.44 38.20 -14.14
C GLN A 375 -23.98 37.42 -15.33
N PRO A 376 -24.43 38.11 -16.40
CA PRO A 376 -24.85 37.47 -17.64
C PRO A 376 -23.80 36.48 -18.17
N LEU A 377 -24.25 35.39 -18.80
CA LEU A 377 -23.37 34.31 -19.29
C LEU A 377 -22.33 34.80 -20.30
N GLU A 378 -22.62 35.87 -21.04
CA GLU A 378 -21.67 36.49 -21.97
C GLU A 378 -20.43 37.06 -21.26
N LYS A 379 -20.57 37.45 -19.99
CA LYS A 379 -19.52 38.06 -19.17
C LYS A 379 -18.99 37.11 -18.09
N SER A 380 -19.75 36.08 -17.73
CA SER A 380 -19.37 35.06 -16.77
C SER A 380 -18.43 34.01 -17.38
N GLU A 381 -17.56 33.43 -16.55
CA GLU A 381 -16.75 32.27 -16.94
C GLU A 381 -17.61 31.05 -17.28
N LEU A 382 -18.84 30.96 -16.73
CA LEU A 382 -19.77 29.87 -17.00
C LEU A 382 -20.19 29.79 -18.47
N GLY A 383 -20.37 30.94 -19.14
CA GLY A 383 -20.79 30.99 -20.54
C GLY A 383 -19.64 30.88 -21.55
N GLN A 384 -18.40 30.74 -21.09
CA GLN A 384 -17.22 30.54 -21.93
C GLN A 384 -16.81 29.06 -21.92
N LEU A 385 -16.28 28.59 -23.05
CA LEU A 385 -15.69 27.26 -23.14
C LEU A 385 -14.51 27.18 -22.16
N PRO A 386 -14.48 26.20 -21.25
CA PRO A 386 -13.41 26.10 -20.28
C PRO A 386 -12.07 25.83 -20.97
N ASP A 387 -11.01 26.51 -20.51
CA ASP A 387 -9.61 26.28 -20.92
C ASP A 387 -9.04 24.93 -20.43
N ASP A 388 -9.89 24.02 -19.93
CA ASP A 388 -9.48 22.74 -19.35
C ASP A 388 -9.04 21.77 -20.47
N THR A 389 -7.82 21.98 -20.94
CA THR A 389 -7.22 21.17 -22.01
C THR A 389 -7.00 19.72 -21.53
N ILE A 390 -7.14 18.75 -22.44
CA ILE A 390 -6.83 17.33 -22.18
C ILE A 390 -5.44 17.17 -21.50
N PRO A 391 -4.38 17.87 -21.94
CA PRO A 391 -3.10 17.93 -21.22
C PRO A 391 -3.20 18.32 -19.74
N GLY A 392 -4.01 19.32 -19.37
CA GLY A 392 -4.20 19.73 -17.98
C GLY A 392 -4.84 18.63 -17.13
N LYS A 393 -5.84 17.95 -17.69
CA LYS A 393 -6.48 16.78 -17.06
C LYS A 393 -5.49 15.62 -16.89
N ILE A 394 -4.70 15.31 -17.92
CA ILE A 394 -3.63 14.30 -17.84
C ILE A 394 -2.59 14.70 -16.79
N LEU A 395 -2.20 15.97 -16.72
CA LEU A 395 -1.25 16.46 -15.73
C LEU A 395 -1.76 16.25 -14.30
N LYS A 396 -3.04 16.51 -14.03
CA LYS A 396 -3.67 16.22 -12.73
C LYS A 396 -3.49 14.74 -12.36
N ILE A 397 -3.78 13.82 -13.28
CA ILE A 397 -3.59 12.37 -13.06
C ILE A 397 -2.12 12.00 -12.84
N VAL A 398 -1.21 12.60 -13.63
CA VAL A 398 0.23 12.40 -13.46
C VAL A 398 0.67 12.86 -12.07
N LEU A 399 0.24 14.03 -11.62
CA LEU A 399 0.57 14.57 -10.31
C LEU A 399 -0.04 13.76 -9.16
N TRP A 400 -1.27 13.29 -9.32
CA TRP A 400 -2.02 12.61 -8.27
C TRP A 400 -1.79 11.12 -8.18
N PHE A 401 -1.27 10.47 -9.23
CA PHE A 401 -1.09 9.01 -9.27
C PHE A 401 0.32 8.59 -9.70
N VAL A 402 0.80 9.11 -10.84
CA VAL A 402 2.08 8.68 -11.42
C VAL A 402 3.26 9.21 -10.62
N LEU A 403 3.24 10.48 -10.21
CA LEU A 403 4.32 11.13 -9.49
C LEU A 403 4.53 10.50 -8.09
N PRO A 404 3.51 10.28 -7.25
CA PRO A 404 3.70 9.62 -5.96
C PRO A 404 4.26 8.21 -6.10
N LEU A 405 3.78 7.44 -7.08
CA LEU A 405 4.34 6.11 -7.37
C LEU A 405 5.78 6.20 -7.87
N PHE A 406 6.09 7.16 -8.72
CA PHE A 406 7.45 7.40 -9.21
C PHE A 406 8.39 7.75 -8.06
N VAL A 407 8.02 8.71 -7.21
CA VAL A 407 8.81 9.09 -6.01
C VAL A 407 9.00 7.89 -5.10
N LEU A 408 7.94 7.10 -4.84
CA LEU A 408 8.04 5.89 -4.05
C LEU A 408 9.00 4.87 -4.66
N THR A 409 8.94 4.66 -5.98
CA THR A 409 9.86 3.74 -6.65
C THR A 409 11.29 4.25 -6.62
N LEU A 410 11.51 5.55 -6.78
CA LEU A 410 12.82 6.18 -6.70
C LEU A 410 13.40 6.04 -5.28
N ALA A 411 12.60 6.36 -4.25
CA ALA A 411 12.98 6.21 -2.85
C ALA A 411 13.29 4.75 -2.48
N ASP A 412 12.43 3.80 -2.90
CA ASP A 412 12.67 2.37 -2.70
C ASP A 412 13.94 1.90 -3.41
N ARG A 413 14.20 2.40 -4.62
CA ARG A 413 15.42 2.07 -5.38
C ARG A 413 16.67 2.67 -4.78
N LEU A 414 16.61 3.91 -4.32
CA LEU A 414 17.70 4.56 -3.60
C LEU A 414 17.98 3.83 -2.29
N TRP A 415 16.95 3.36 -1.59
CA TRP A 415 17.10 2.57 -0.36
C TRP A 415 17.57 1.14 -0.61
N ALA A 416 17.10 0.49 -1.66
CA ALA A 416 17.61 -0.81 -2.10
C ALA A 416 19.05 -0.71 -2.60
N TRP A 417 19.41 0.39 -3.27
CA TRP A 417 20.76 0.69 -3.71
C TRP A 417 21.67 1.06 -2.55
N SER A 418 21.20 1.83 -1.56
CA SER A 418 21.99 2.11 -0.35
C SER A 418 22.20 0.85 0.47
N ARG A 419 21.19 -0.03 0.61
CA ARG A 419 21.35 -1.37 1.20
C ARG A 419 22.27 -2.26 0.37
N TRP A 420 22.18 -2.22 -0.95
CA TRP A 420 23.07 -2.97 -1.84
C TRP A 420 24.51 -2.44 -1.77
N LEU A 421 24.72 -1.13 -1.70
CA LEU A 421 26.01 -0.49 -1.46
C LEU A 421 26.54 -0.87 -0.09
N LYS A 422 25.70 -0.88 0.96
CA LYS A 422 26.06 -1.33 2.31
C LYS A 422 26.44 -2.81 2.30
N ARG A 423 25.69 -3.66 1.59
CA ARG A 423 25.99 -5.08 1.37
C ARG A 423 27.22 -5.32 0.50
N LYS A 424 27.50 -4.45 -0.48
CA LYS A 424 28.68 -4.52 -1.37
C LYS A 424 29.92 -3.97 -0.68
N GLN A 425 29.77 -2.97 0.19
CA GLN A 425 30.76 -2.60 1.19
C GLN A 425 31.00 -3.78 2.13
N GLU A 426 29.96 -4.46 2.61
CA GLU A 426 30.12 -5.68 3.43
C GLU A 426 30.67 -6.89 2.65
N SER A 427 30.53 -6.97 1.33
CA SER A 427 31.06 -8.06 0.49
C SER A 427 32.44 -7.77 -0.08
N ASN A 428 32.91 -6.52 -0.04
CA ASN A 428 34.25 -6.16 -0.49
C ASN A 428 35.26 -6.69 0.52
N ARG A 429 36.07 -7.67 0.12
CA ARG A 429 37.12 -8.31 0.95
C ARG A 429 38.02 -7.28 1.65
N ILE A 430 38.31 -6.16 0.99
CA ILE A 430 39.12 -5.04 1.51
C ILE A 430 38.36 -4.27 2.62
N TYR A 431 37.06 -4.05 2.46
CA TYR A 431 36.23 -3.38 3.48
C TYR A 431 35.90 -4.32 4.64
N GLN A 432 35.79 -5.63 4.42
CA GLN A 432 35.78 -6.62 5.52
C GLN A 432 37.11 -6.61 6.28
N LEU A 433 38.25 -6.55 5.60
CA LEU A 433 39.57 -6.42 6.24
C LEU A 433 39.70 -5.09 7.01
N LEU A 434 39.21 -3.98 6.46
CA LEU A 434 39.21 -2.66 7.13
C LEU A 434 38.21 -2.56 8.29
N LYS A 435 37.01 -3.17 8.19
CA LYS A 435 36.00 -3.22 9.26
C LYS A 435 36.39 -4.20 10.36
N LYS A 436 37.03 -5.33 10.03
CA LYS A 436 37.68 -6.24 10.99
C LYS A 436 38.80 -5.52 11.76
N LYS A 437 39.45 -4.54 11.12
CA LYS A 437 40.40 -3.63 11.79
C LYS A 437 39.74 -2.54 12.65
N ARG A 438 38.44 -2.26 12.51
CA ARG A 438 37.76 -1.09 13.13
C ARG A 438 36.63 -1.42 14.10
N LYS A 439 36.28 -2.69 14.29
CA LYS A 439 35.37 -3.12 15.35
C LYS A 439 36.19 -3.79 16.44
N MET A 440 36.82 -2.97 17.28
CA MET A 440 37.39 -3.49 18.53
C MET A 440 36.22 -3.77 19.48
N ARG A 441 36.23 -4.95 20.10
CA ARG A 441 35.31 -5.31 21.18
C ARG A 441 35.33 -4.22 22.26
N LYS A 442 34.17 -3.96 22.86
CA LYS A 442 34.09 -2.96 23.93
C LYS A 442 34.84 -3.51 25.13
N LYS A 443 35.89 -2.79 25.52
CA LYS A 443 36.67 -3.08 26.71
C LYS A 443 35.93 -2.54 27.93
N ILE A 444 35.69 -3.37 28.95
CA ILE A 444 34.92 -2.96 30.13
C ILE A 444 35.64 -3.41 31.41
N VAL A 445 35.78 -2.52 32.38
CA VAL A 445 36.18 -2.87 33.75
C VAL A 445 35.01 -2.54 34.68
N ALA A 446 34.39 -3.58 35.24
CA ALA A 446 33.25 -3.46 36.13
C ALA A 446 33.68 -3.79 37.57
N GLY A 447 33.47 -2.89 38.52
CA GLY A 447 33.70 -3.15 39.95
C GLY A 447 32.43 -3.70 40.60
N ASN A 448 32.48 -4.89 41.19
CA ASN A 448 31.43 -5.46 42.02
C ASN A 448 31.81 -5.27 43.50
N TRP A 449 31.15 -4.33 44.17
CA TRP A 449 31.47 -4.00 45.56
C TRP A 449 31.04 -5.09 46.54
N LYS A 450 30.06 -5.92 46.15
CA LYS A 450 29.42 -6.92 47.01
C LYS A 450 28.85 -6.23 48.25
N MET A 451 28.62 -7.01 49.31
CA MET A 451 28.11 -6.50 50.59
C MET A 451 29.19 -5.74 51.41
N ASN A 452 29.69 -4.62 50.89
CA ASN A 452 30.68 -3.75 51.53
C ASN A 452 30.21 -2.28 51.58
N MET A 453 30.85 -1.50 52.46
CA MET A 453 30.65 -0.07 52.69
C MET A 453 29.29 0.30 53.30
N ASN A 454 29.29 1.25 54.24
CA ASN A 454 28.06 1.95 54.61
C ASN A 454 27.69 2.99 53.52
N LEU A 455 26.56 3.69 53.68
CA LEU A 455 26.08 4.63 52.67
C LEU A 455 27.10 5.75 52.37
N GLN A 456 27.65 6.37 53.42
CA GLN A 456 28.55 7.50 53.33
C GLN A 456 29.88 7.13 52.66
N ASP A 457 30.47 6.00 53.10
CA ASP A 457 31.73 5.49 52.55
C ASP A 457 31.57 5.10 51.08
N GLY A 458 30.44 4.48 50.72
CA GLY A 458 30.12 4.12 49.33
C GLY A 458 29.99 5.35 48.43
N VAL A 459 29.30 6.40 48.87
CA VAL A 459 29.19 7.65 48.11
C VAL A 459 30.54 8.36 47.99
N ALA A 460 31.35 8.37 49.06
CA ALA A 460 32.69 8.94 49.02
C ALA A 460 33.60 8.22 48.03
N LEU A 461 33.61 6.87 48.04
CA LEU A 461 34.37 6.07 47.09
C LEU A 461 33.92 6.29 45.64
N ALA A 462 32.60 6.30 45.38
CA ALA A 462 32.08 6.57 44.04
C ALA A 462 32.52 7.95 43.50
N LYS A 463 32.47 8.97 44.36
CA LYS A 463 32.92 10.31 44.02
C LYS A 463 34.42 10.35 43.73
N GLU A 464 35.23 9.71 44.57
CA GLU A 464 36.69 9.62 44.37
C GLU A 464 37.04 8.93 43.05
N ILE A 465 36.39 7.79 42.73
CA ILE A 465 36.56 7.08 41.46
C ILE A 465 36.18 7.98 40.28
N ASN A 466 35.03 8.66 40.36
CA ASN A 466 34.56 9.55 39.30
C ASN A 466 35.53 10.70 39.04
N GLU A 467 35.99 11.38 40.09
CA GLU A 467 36.96 12.48 39.98
C GLU A 467 38.29 12.00 39.39
N ALA A 468 38.78 10.84 39.83
CA ALA A 468 40.02 10.25 39.30
C ALA A 468 39.91 9.91 37.79
N LEU A 469 38.75 9.42 37.34
CA LEU A 469 38.52 9.06 35.93
C LEU A 469 38.14 10.25 35.04
N ILE A 470 37.60 11.33 35.60
CA ILE A 470 37.44 12.61 34.90
C ILE A 470 38.82 13.24 34.66
N ALA A 471 39.67 13.24 35.69
CA ALA A 471 41.01 13.81 35.61
C ALA A 471 41.91 13.04 34.63
N ASP A 472 41.75 11.72 34.56
CA ASP A 472 42.56 10.85 33.71
C ASP A 472 41.70 9.80 33.00
N LYS A 473 41.14 10.21 31.86
CA LYS A 473 40.13 9.47 31.11
C LYS A 473 40.55 8.03 30.76
N PRO A 474 39.70 7.03 31.03
CA PRO A 474 40.01 5.63 30.71
C PRO A 474 39.93 5.31 29.21
N ASN A 475 40.69 4.29 28.78
CA ASN A 475 40.64 3.70 27.42
C ASN A 475 39.67 2.51 27.32
N CYS A 476 38.78 2.37 28.30
CA CYS A 476 37.74 1.36 28.39
C CYS A 476 36.50 1.98 29.04
N ASP A 477 35.35 1.31 28.91
CA ASP A 477 34.17 1.65 29.69
C ASP A 477 34.39 1.20 31.14
N VAL A 478 33.94 1.99 32.11
CA VAL A 478 34.04 1.68 33.54
C VAL A 478 32.64 1.60 34.11
N VAL A 479 32.37 0.55 34.90
CA VAL A 479 31.10 0.37 35.60
C VAL A 479 31.38 0.13 37.08
N ILE A 480 30.60 0.72 37.98
CA ILE A 480 30.59 0.32 39.40
C ILE A 480 29.21 -0.25 39.73
N CYS A 481 29.20 -1.44 40.31
CA CYS A 481 28.01 -2.14 40.77
C CYS A 481 28.01 -2.11 42.30
N THR A 482 26.96 -1.54 42.89
CA THR A 482 26.90 -1.23 44.31
C THR A 482 25.73 -1.95 44.99
N PRO A 483 25.78 -2.17 46.32
CA PRO A 483 24.61 -2.50 47.11
C PRO A 483 23.43 -1.55 46.84
N PHE A 484 22.20 -2.07 46.98
CA PHE A 484 20.98 -1.30 46.70
C PHE A 484 20.90 0.01 47.50
N ILE A 485 21.44 0.03 48.73
CA ILE A 485 21.42 1.20 49.62
C ILE A 485 22.17 2.40 49.02
N HIS A 486 23.12 2.16 48.10
CA HIS A 486 23.98 3.20 47.53
C HIS A 486 23.41 3.80 46.23
N LEU A 487 22.67 3.02 45.44
CA LEU A 487 22.35 3.32 44.03
C LEU A 487 21.88 4.76 43.79
N ALA A 488 20.81 5.18 44.46
CA ALA A 488 20.23 6.50 44.24
C ALA A 488 21.15 7.66 44.66
N SER A 489 21.98 7.45 45.69
CA SER A 489 22.91 8.48 46.18
C SER A 489 24.17 8.54 45.30
N VAL A 490 24.68 7.38 44.88
CA VAL A 490 25.82 7.26 43.98
C VAL A 490 25.49 7.86 42.60
N ALA A 491 24.28 7.63 42.09
CA ALA A 491 23.83 8.19 40.81
C ALA A 491 23.92 9.73 40.75
N GLN A 492 23.79 10.42 41.88
CA GLN A 492 23.86 11.89 41.96
C GLN A 492 25.29 12.43 41.91
N VAL A 493 26.29 11.62 42.26
CA VAL A 493 27.71 12.05 42.31
C VAL A 493 28.54 11.53 41.14
N LEU A 494 28.00 10.62 40.33
CA LEU A 494 28.66 10.09 39.14
C LEU A 494 28.32 10.88 37.88
N ASP A 495 29.33 11.16 37.05
CA ASP A 495 29.08 11.45 35.64
C ASP A 495 28.84 10.14 34.89
N SER A 496 27.58 9.87 34.57
CA SER A 496 27.14 8.69 33.81
C SER A 496 27.81 8.50 32.43
N LYS A 497 28.53 9.51 31.91
CA LYS A 497 29.34 9.41 30.68
C LYS A 497 30.76 8.90 30.93
N VAL A 498 31.21 8.92 32.18
CA VAL A 498 32.55 8.50 32.61
C VAL A 498 32.47 7.15 33.32
N VAL A 499 31.53 7.01 34.26
CA VAL A 499 31.34 5.79 35.04
C VAL A 499 29.87 5.36 34.96
N GLY A 500 29.63 4.16 34.46
CA GLY A 500 28.32 3.52 34.50
C GLY A 500 27.98 3.04 35.91
N LEU A 501 26.71 3.15 36.29
CA LEU A 501 26.20 2.64 37.56
C LEU A 501 25.43 1.34 37.33
N GLY A 502 25.67 0.33 38.17
CA GLY A 502 24.95 -0.93 38.17
C GLY A 502 24.47 -1.37 39.55
N ALA A 503 23.44 -2.22 39.57
CA ALA A 503 23.03 -2.96 40.76
C ALA A 503 23.65 -4.36 40.79
N GLU A 504 23.75 -4.95 41.97
CA GLU A 504 24.32 -6.30 42.16
C GLU A 504 23.30 -7.43 41.96
N ASN A 505 22.00 -7.11 41.86
CA ASN A 505 20.91 -8.04 41.60
C ASN A 505 19.62 -7.27 41.19
N CYS A 506 18.59 -7.97 40.72
CA CYS A 506 17.20 -7.53 40.77
C CYS A 506 16.24 -8.73 40.93
N ALA A 507 14.98 -8.47 41.25
CA ALA A 507 13.95 -9.48 41.43
C ALA A 507 13.53 -10.15 40.10
N ASP A 508 13.02 -11.37 40.18
CA ASP A 508 12.33 -12.13 39.11
C ASP A 508 10.84 -11.77 39.01
N LYS A 509 10.43 -10.64 39.60
CA LYS A 509 9.06 -10.16 39.66
C LYS A 509 9.02 -8.65 39.38
N GLU A 510 8.00 -8.21 38.64
CA GLU A 510 7.83 -6.79 38.32
C GLU A 510 7.54 -5.94 39.57
N LYS A 511 6.62 -6.42 40.41
CA LYS A 511 6.18 -5.81 41.67
C LYS A 511 5.35 -6.81 42.47
N GLY A 512 5.14 -6.56 43.76
CA GLY A 512 4.19 -7.33 44.58
C GLY A 512 4.69 -7.62 45.98
N ALA A 513 4.11 -8.65 46.60
CA ALA A 513 4.41 -9.09 47.96
C ALA A 513 5.72 -9.90 48.05
N TYR A 514 6.84 -9.26 47.70
CA TYR A 514 8.18 -9.84 47.70
C TYR A 514 9.10 -9.03 48.63
N THR A 515 8.79 -9.07 49.93
CA THR A 515 9.47 -8.27 50.95
C THR A 515 10.99 -8.48 50.93
N GLY A 516 11.74 -7.40 50.75
CA GLY A 516 13.21 -7.41 50.71
C GLY A 516 13.81 -7.46 49.30
N GLU A 517 13.02 -7.79 48.28
CA GLU A 517 13.47 -7.78 46.89
C GLU A 517 13.35 -6.38 46.25
N VAL A 518 14.22 -6.10 45.28
CA VAL A 518 14.23 -4.85 44.51
C VAL A 518 13.97 -5.18 43.04
N SER A 519 12.88 -4.67 42.46
CA SER A 519 12.53 -4.96 41.07
C SER A 519 13.47 -4.27 40.07
N ALA A 520 13.51 -4.77 38.84
CA ALA A 520 14.29 -4.16 37.76
C ALA A 520 13.87 -2.70 37.49
N GLU A 521 12.56 -2.41 37.59
CA GLU A 521 12.02 -1.04 37.47
C GLU A 521 12.56 -0.14 38.60
N MET A 522 12.58 -0.63 39.84
CA MET A 522 13.15 0.11 40.98
C MET A 522 14.64 0.39 40.76
N VAL A 523 15.43 -0.60 40.34
CA VAL A 523 16.84 -0.41 39.98
C VAL A 523 16.98 0.68 38.93
N LYS A 524 16.23 0.59 37.83
CA LYS A 524 16.29 1.57 36.74
C LYS A 524 15.96 2.98 37.20
N SER A 525 14.98 3.14 38.10
CA SER A 525 14.54 4.43 38.60
C SER A 525 15.62 5.22 39.35
N THR A 526 16.65 4.53 39.87
CA THR A 526 17.79 5.18 40.55
C THR A 526 18.75 5.88 39.60
N GLY A 527 18.67 5.61 38.29
CA GLY A 527 19.65 6.04 37.29
C GLY A 527 20.65 4.95 36.90
N ALA A 528 20.57 3.76 37.50
CA ALA A 528 21.38 2.61 37.10
C ALA A 528 21.15 2.24 35.62
N GLN A 529 22.25 1.84 34.97
CA GLN A 529 22.29 1.44 33.56
C GLN A 529 22.57 -0.06 33.43
N TYR A 530 23.16 -0.67 34.46
CA TYR A 530 23.60 -2.06 34.48
C TYR A 530 22.98 -2.84 35.64
N VAL A 531 22.95 -4.16 35.54
CA VAL A 531 22.66 -5.07 36.66
C VAL A 531 23.47 -6.34 36.51
N ILE A 532 24.10 -6.80 37.60
CA ILE A 532 24.74 -8.12 37.67
C ILE A 532 23.65 -9.15 37.95
N LEU A 533 23.64 -10.25 37.19
CA LEU A 533 22.73 -11.38 37.41
C LEU A 533 23.49 -12.70 37.29
N GLY A 534 23.11 -13.67 38.12
CA GLY A 534 23.72 -15.00 38.10
C GLY A 534 25.11 -15.06 38.72
N HIS A 535 25.49 -14.08 39.54
CA HIS A 535 26.77 -14.11 40.27
C HIS A 535 26.86 -15.38 41.12
N SER A 536 28.05 -16.00 41.13
CA SER A 536 28.31 -17.27 41.84
C SER A 536 27.77 -17.30 43.29
N GLU A 537 27.99 -16.26 44.08
CA GLU A 537 27.46 -16.14 45.46
C GLU A 537 25.92 -16.20 45.53
N ARG A 538 25.21 -15.70 44.52
CA ARG A 538 23.74 -15.76 44.47
C ARG A 538 23.24 -17.16 44.11
N ARG A 539 23.92 -17.83 43.18
CA ARG A 539 23.64 -19.23 42.85
C ARG A 539 23.88 -20.14 44.05
N GLN A 540 25.01 -19.97 44.75
CA GLN A 540 25.42 -20.84 45.85
C GLN A 540 24.68 -20.57 47.17
N TYR A 541 24.55 -19.31 47.58
CA TYR A 541 24.01 -18.98 48.91
C TYR A 541 22.50 -18.77 48.90
N TYR A 542 21.94 -18.37 47.75
CA TYR A 542 20.53 -17.99 47.61
C TYR A 542 19.76 -18.86 46.61
N GLY A 543 20.41 -19.87 46.02
CA GLY A 543 19.75 -20.90 45.21
C GLY A 543 19.17 -20.41 43.89
N GLU A 544 19.76 -19.40 43.26
CA GLU A 544 19.29 -18.91 41.96
C GLU A 544 19.49 -19.97 40.85
N THR A 545 18.39 -20.43 40.26
CA THR A 545 18.37 -21.40 39.16
C THR A 545 18.37 -20.71 37.80
N ALA A 546 18.61 -21.47 36.72
CA ALA A 546 18.56 -20.96 35.35
C ALA A 546 17.18 -20.35 35.01
N GLU A 547 16.09 -20.93 35.51
CA GLU A 547 14.72 -20.44 35.30
C GLU A 547 14.51 -19.07 35.95
N ILE A 548 14.95 -18.92 37.21
CA ILE A 548 14.88 -17.64 37.93
C ILE A 548 15.70 -16.59 37.18
N LEU A 549 16.91 -16.94 36.76
CA LEU A 549 17.80 -16.03 36.05
C LEU A 549 17.26 -15.60 34.69
N LYS A 550 16.61 -16.51 33.96
CA LYS A 550 15.91 -16.19 32.72
C LYS A 550 14.84 -15.13 32.94
N GLU A 551 14.01 -15.28 33.98
CA GLU A 551 12.99 -14.28 34.32
C GLU A 551 13.62 -12.92 34.67
N LYS A 552 14.67 -12.91 35.50
CA LYS A 552 15.41 -11.68 35.87
C LYS A 552 16.00 -10.97 34.67
N VAL A 553 16.65 -11.71 33.76
CA VAL A 553 17.25 -11.16 32.53
C VAL A 553 16.18 -10.48 31.68
N GLN A 554 15.04 -11.14 31.47
CA GLN A 554 13.95 -10.59 30.67
C GLN A 554 13.40 -9.30 31.28
N LEU A 555 13.19 -9.27 32.60
CA LEU A 555 12.71 -8.08 33.32
C LEU A 555 13.73 -6.94 33.29
N ALA A 556 15.01 -7.23 33.46
CA ALA A 556 16.08 -6.23 33.37
C ALA A 556 16.13 -5.58 31.99
N LEU A 557 16.09 -6.38 30.92
CA LEU A 557 16.09 -5.90 29.55
C LEU A 557 14.83 -5.10 29.22
N ALA A 558 13.66 -5.55 29.67
CA ALA A 558 12.38 -4.85 29.48
C ALA A 558 12.39 -3.45 30.12
N ASN A 559 13.15 -3.26 31.21
CA ASN A 559 13.33 -1.97 31.88
C ASN A 559 14.54 -1.18 31.35
N GLY A 560 15.17 -1.62 30.26
CA GLY A 560 16.29 -0.90 29.64
C GLY A 560 17.57 -0.90 30.48
N LEU A 561 17.78 -1.93 31.29
CA LEU A 561 19.06 -2.22 31.92
C LEU A 561 19.91 -3.11 31.00
N LYS A 562 21.22 -2.94 31.04
CA LYS A 562 22.18 -3.89 30.46
C LYS A 562 22.53 -4.93 31.52
N VAL A 563 22.63 -6.19 31.12
CA VAL A 563 22.89 -7.28 32.06
C VAL A 563 24.36 -7.69 31.98
N ILE A 564 25.03 -7.72 33.13
CA ILE A 564 26.31 -8.40 33.31
C ILE A 564 25.97 -9.80 33.85
N PHE A 565 25.95 -10.79 32.98
CA PHE A 565 25.53 -12.15 33.28
C PHE A 565 26.74 -13.01 33.66
N CYS A 566 26.75 -13.47 34.91
CA CYS A 566 27.84 -14.29 35.44
C CYS A 566 27.59 -15.79 35.20
N ILE A 567 28.67 -16.47 34.84
CA ILE A 567 28.72 -17.93 34.61
C ILE A 567 30.06 -18.48 35.09
N GLY A 568 30.10 -19.74 35.48
CA GLY A 568 31.35 -20.37 35.88
C GLY A 568 31.17 -21.65 36.68
N GLU A 569 32.25 -22.43 36.74
CA GLU A 569 32.26 -23.76 37.33
C GLU A 569 32.88 -23.79 38.74
N THR A 570 32.48 -24.78 39.54
CA THR A 570 33.10 -25.09 40.84
C THR A 570 34.45 -25.80 40.69
N LEU A 571 35.18 -25.94 41.80
CA LEU A 571 36.46 -26.67 41.79
C LEU A 571 36.26 -28.14 41.37
N GLU A 572 35.22 -28.77 41.90
CA GLU A 572 34.87 -30.17 41.63
C GLU A 572 34.54 -30.37 40.14
N GLU A 573 33.83 -29.42 39.53
CA GLU A 573 33.49 -29.45 38.11
C GLU A 573 34.74 -29.24 37.23
N ARG A 574 35.65 -28.34 37.62
CA ARG A 574 36.92 -28.13 36.92
C ARG A 574 37.82 -29.36 37.01
N GLU A 575 37.95 -29.97 38.18
CA GLU A 575 38.74 -31.19 38.39
C GLU A 575 38.14 -32.40 37.64
N ALA A 576 36.82 -32.40 37.42
CA ALA A 576 36.12 -33.38 36.59
C ALA A 576 36.16 -33.06 35.07
N ASN A 577 36.84 -32.00 34.64
CA ASN A 577 36.89 -31.51 33.26
C ASN A 577 35.51 -31.13 32.67
N LYS A 578 34.57 -30.68 33.50
CA LYS A 578 33.19 -30.31 33.12
C LYS A 578 32.99 -28.81 32.90
N GLN A 579 34.02 -27.99 33.04
CA GLN A 579 33.92 -26.52 32.95
C GLN A 579 33.16 -26.06 31.70
N ASN A 580 33.42 -26.67 30.54
CA ASN A 580 32.81 -26.32 29.27
C ASN A 580 31.32 -26.69 29.23
N GLU A 581 30.97 -27.87 29.76
CA GLU A 581 29.58 -28.33 29.84
C GLU A 581 28.76 -27.42 30.77
N VAL A 582 29.33 -27.06 31.92
CA VAL A 582 28.69 -26.19 32.92
C VAL A 582 28.40 -24.81 32.33
N VAL A 583 29.42 -24.12 31.80
CA VAL A 583 29.22 -22.76 31.28
C VAL A 583 28.26 -22.73 30.09
N LYS A 584 28.29 -23.77 29.23
CA LYS A 584 27.35 -23.88 28.10
C LYS A 584 25.93 -24.09 28.60
N ALA A 585 25.72 -24.95 29.60
CA ALA A 585 24.41 -25.21 30.19
C ALA A 585 23.82 -23.96 30.88
N GLU A 586 24.64 -23.19 31.60
CA GLU A 586 24.19 -21.95 32.25
C GLU A 586 23.72 -20.89 31.23
N LEU A 587 24.44 -20.76 30.11
CA LEU A 587 24.07 -19.88 29.00
C LEU A 587 22.79 -20.35 28.29
N GLU A 588 22.69 -21.65 28.01
CA GLU A 588 21.53 -22.27 27.36
C GLU A 588 20.25 -22.10 28.18
N GLY A 589 20.33 -22.33 29.49
CA GLY A 589 19.18 -22.26 30.40
C GLY A 589 18.68 -20.83 30.66
N SER A 590 19.58 -19.84 30.61
CA SER A 590 19.28 -18.51 31.17
C SER A 590 19.18 -17.38 30.15
N VAL A 591 20.01 -17.40 29.08
CA VAL A 591 20.15 -16.23 28.17
C VAL A 591 20.05 -16.58 26.68
N TYR A 592 20.24 -17.84 26.26
CA TYR A 592 20.12 -18.23 24.84
C TYR A 592 18.69 -18.31 24.31
N ASN A 593 17.70 -18.00 25.14
CA ASN A 593 16.32 -17.72 24.72
C ASN A 593 16.14 -16.33 24.12
N LEU A 594 17.11 -15.42 24.28
CA LEU A 594 17.05 -14.05 23.77
C LEU A 594 17.25 -14.02 22.24
N ASN A 595 16.61 -13.05 21.59
CA ASN A 595 16.88 -12.74 20.19
C ASN A 595 18.16 -11.89 20.03
N ALA A 596 18.64 -11.72 18.79
CA ALA A 596 19.90 -11.04 18.52
C ALA A 596 19.91 -9.53 18.86
N GLU A 597 18.75 -8.87 18.93
CA GLU A 597 18.66 -7.46 19.35
C GLU A 597 18.72 -7.33 20.87
N GLU A 598 18.02 -8.21 21.60
CA GLU A 598 18.08 -8.30 23.05
C GLU A 598 19.50 -8.66 23.53
N TRP A 599 20.15 -9.60 22.86
CA TRP A 599 21.51 -10.06 23.16
C TRP A 599 22.56 -8.94 23.18
N LYS A 600 22.36 -7.86 22.40
CA LYS A 600 23.30 -6.71 22.37
C LYS A 600 23.45 -6.01 23.72
N ASN A 601 22.52 -6.24 24.65
CA ASN A 601 22.53 -5.67 26.00
C ASN A 601 23.07 -6.66 27.05
N ILE A 602 23.60 -7.81 26.63
CA ILE A 602 24.24 -8.80 27.49
C ILE A 602 25.76 -8.62 27.44
N ILE A 603 26.37 -8.56 28.62
CA ILE A 603 27.81 -8.67 28.86
C ILE A 603 28.00 -9.97 29.64
N LEU A 604 28.93 -10.83 29.24
CA LEU A 604 29.22 -12.06 29.96
C LEU A 604 30.37 -11.83 30.95
N ALA A 605 30.29 -12.42 32.13
CA ALA A 605 31.38 -12.46 33.09
C ALA A 605 31.67 -13.92 33.46
N TYR A 606 32.84 -14.41 33.09
CA TYR A 606 33.29 -15.75 33.45
C TYR A 606 33.99 -15.74 34.81
N GLU A 607 33.41 -16.45 35.77
CA GLU A 607 33.83 -16.51 37.15
C GLU A 607 34.31 -17.93 37.50
N PRO A 608 35.61 -18.25 37.39
CA PRO A 608 36.12 -19.52 37.91
C PRO A 608 35.92 -19.53 39.44
N ILE A 609 34.87 -20.20 39.93
CA ILE A 609 34.39 -20.06 41.31
C ILE A 609 35.49 -20.44 42.31
N TRP A 610 36.29 -21.44 41.93
CA TRP A 610 37.45 -21.92 42.68
C TRP A 610 38.59 -20.89 42.86
N ALA A 611 38.59 -19.81 42.08
CA ALA A 611 39.56 -18.71 42.15
C ALA A 611 39.00 -17.43 42.81
N ILE A 612 37.75 -17.42 43.27
CA ILE A 612 37.12 -16.26 43.92
C ILE A 612 37.46 -16.26 45.41
N GLY A 613 38.25 -15.28 45.89
CA GLY A 613 38.52 -15.11 47.32
C GLY A 613 39.39 -16.19 47.98
N THR A 614 39.84 -17.20 47.22
CA THR A 614 40.64 -18.35 47.73
C THR A 614 42.15 -18.10 47.71
N GLY A 615 42.61 -16.99 47.11
CA GLY A 615 44.04 -16.71 46.89
C GLY A 615 44.68 -17.54 45.76
N LYS A 616 44.03 -18.60 45.28
CA LYS A 616 44.38 -19.28 44.03
C LYS A 616 43.85 -18.45 42.86
N THR A 617 44.71 -18.14 41.90
CA THR A 617 44.34 -17.32 40.73
C THR A 617 44.48 -18.19 39.49
N ALA A 618 43.46 -18.20 38.61
CA ALA A 618 43.59 -18.87 37.33
C ALA A 618 44.71 -18.20 36.52
N THR A 619 45.50 -18.99 35.78
CA THR A 619 46.50 -18.40 34.89
C THR A 619 45.82 -17.65 33.76
N ALA A 620 46.53 -16.72 33.12
CA ALA A 620 45.97 -15.98 32.00
C ALA A 620 45.61 -16.91 30.83
N GLU A 621 46.29 -18.05 30.68
CA GLU A 621 45.96 -19.10 29.71
C GLU A 621 44.66 -19.82 30.06
N GLN A 622 44.41 -20.14 31.33
CA GLN A 622 43.16 -20.77 31.76
C GLN A 622 41.97 -19.83 31.58
N ALA A 623 42.16 -18.54 31.85
CA ALA A 623 41.16 -17.53 31.58
C ALA A 623 40.86 -17.43 30.07
N GLU A 624 41.90 -17.33 29.24
CA GLU A 624 41.76 -17.27 27.77
C GLU A 624 41.07 -18.53 27.21
N GLU A 625 41.44 -19.72 27.67
CA GLU A 625 40.83 -20.99 27.28
C GLU A 625 39.30 -20.93 27.42
N MET A 626 38.83 -20.47 28.58
CA MET A 626 37.40 -20.43 28.90
C MET A 626 36.67 -19.31 28.16
N LEU A 627 37.25 -18.11 28.06
CA LEU A 627 36.60 -17.01 27.35
C LEU A 627 36.56 -17.27 25.84
N ALA A 628 37.59 -17.88 25.26
CA ALA A 628 37.58 -18.35 23.87
C ALA A 628 36.49 -19.42 23.65
N TYR A 629 36.35 -20.37 24.58
CA TYR A 629 35.28 -21.37 24.52
C TYR A 629 33.89 -20.71 24.60
N ILE A 630 33.65 -19.83 25.59
CA ILE A 630 32.38 -19.10 25.73
C ILE A 630 32.06 -18.35 24.44
N ARG A 631 33.03 -17.60 23.87
CA ARG A 631 32.84 -16.89 22.61
C ARG A 631 32.47 -17.83 21.46
N SER A 632 33.08 -19.01 21.40
CA SER A 632 32.74 -20.02 20.40
C SER A 632 31.29 -20.50 20.53
N THR A 633 30.76 -20.67 21.75
CA THR A 633 29.36 -21.04 21.97
C THR A 633 28.39 -19.92 21.57
N VAL A 634 28.76 -18.66 21.82
CA VAL A 634 27.99 -17.50 21.34
C VAL A 634 28.00 -17.45 19.80
N ALA A 635 29.12 -17.78 19.16
CA ALA A 635 29.23 -17.83 17.70
C ALA A 635 28.39 -18.97 17.10
N GLU A 636 28.32 -20.12 17.76
CA GLU A 636 27.45 -21.24 17.40
C GLU A 636 25.98 -20.82 17.43
N LYS A 637 25.56 -20.11 18.49
CA LYS A 637 24.16 -19.70 18.69
C LYS A 637 23.72 -18.52 17.82
N TYR A 638 24.53 -17.47 17.76
CA TYR A 638 24.15 -16.17 17.18
C TYR A 638 24.97 -15.77 15.95
N GLY A 639 25.96 -16.57 15.57
CA GLY A 639 26.86 -16.30 14.45
C GLY A 639 28.09 -15.48 14.85
N ALA A 640 29.15 -15.61 14.05
CA ALA A 640 30.46 -15.00 14.32
C ALA A 640 30.43 -13.48 14.56
N VAL A 641 29.55 -12.75 13.86
CA VAL A 641 29.46 -11.29 14.02
C VAL A 641 28.95 -10.90 15.41
N VAL A 642 27.99 -11.63 15.96
CA VAL A 642 27.44 -11.35 17.30
C VAL A 642 28.45 -11.75 18.39
N ALA A 643 29.13 -12.87 18.20
CA ALA A 643 30.18 -13.31 19.12
C ALA A 643 31.37 -12.33 19.19
N GLU A 644 31.76 -11.76 18.05
CA GLU A 644 32.79 -10.73 17.96
C GLU A 644 32.35 -9.37 18.53
N ASP A 645 31.04 -9.14 18.70
CA ASP A 645 30.50 -7.93 19.33
C ASP A 645 30.22 -8.11 20.83
N THR A 646 30.16 -9.35 21.31
CA THR A 646 29.84 -9.67 22.71
C THR A 646 31.06 -9.43 23.58
N THR A 647 30.93 -8.56 24.58
CA THR A 647 31.98 -8.36 25.60
C THR A 647 31.96 -9.51 26.59
N ILE A 648 33.12 -10.12 26.83
CA ILE A 648 33.32 -11.18 27.83
C ILE A 648 34.39 -10.75 28.83
N LEU A 649 34.00 -10.70 30.10
CA LEU A 649 34.83 -10.25 31.22
C LEU A 649 35.38 -11.45 31.99
N TYR A 650 36.60 -11.30 32.50
CA TYR A 650 37.16 -12.21 33.48
C TYR A 650 36.78 -11.79 34.91
N GLY A 651 36.10 -12.66 35.65
CA GLY A 651 35.61 -12.43 37.01
C GLY A 651 36.41 -13.11 38.13
N GLY A 652 37.55 -13.73 37.80
CA GLY A 652 38.45 -14.28 38.83
C GLY A 652 39.30 -13.20 39.54
N SER A 653 40.31 -13.64 40.29
CA SER A 653 41.21 -12.76 41.06
C SER A 653 42.09 -11.87 40.16
N CYS A 654 41.54 -10.73 39.72
CA CYS A 654 42.20 -9.70 38.93
C CYS A 654 42.67 -8.54 39.82
N LYS A 655 43.94 -8.18 39.69
CA LYS A 655 44.65 -7.12 40.44
C LYS A 655 45.42 -6.24 39.45
N ALA A 656 45.78 -5.03 39.87
CA ALA A 656 46.55 -4.12 39.03
C ALA A 656 47.85 -4.75 38.48
N SER A 657 48.49 -5.65 39.24
CA SER A 657 49.74 -6.32 38.84
C SER A 657 49.59 -7.39 37.76
N ASN A 658 48.43 -8.05 37.63
CA ASN A 658 48.21 -9.12 36.64
C ASN A 658 47.23 -8.71 35.51
N ALA A 659 46.50 -7.60 35.67
CA ALA A 659 45.58 -7.09 34.66
C ALA A 659 46.24 -6.88 33.27
N PRO A 660 47.48 -6.36 33.14
CA PRO A 660 48.10 -6.19 31.83
C PRO A 660 48.31 -7.50 31.07
N GLU A 661 48.60 -8.60 31.78
CA GLU A 661 48.78 -9.93 31.20
C GLU A 661 47.42 -10.52 30.80
N LEU A 662 46.42 -10.47 31.70
CA LEU A 662 45.06 -10.93 31.42
C LEU A 662 44.45 -10.17 30.22
N PHE A 663 44.48 -8.84 30.24
CA PHE A 663 43.89 -8.00 29.19
C PHE A 663 44.70 -8.01 27.87
N SER A 664 45.87 -8.67 27.86
CA SER A 664 46.60 -8.94 26.61
C SER A 664 46.07 -10.15 25.85
N LYS A 665 45.28 -11.02 26.50
CA LYS A 665 44.75 -12.22 25.88
C LYS A 665 43.65 -11.88 24.87
N PRO A 666 43.57 -12.59 23.74
CA PRO A 666 42.65 -12.27 22.66
C PRO A 666 41.18 -12.14 23.08
N ASP A 667 40.65 -13.09 23.87
CA ASP A 667 39.22 -13.17 24.15
C ASP A 667 38.80 -12.53 25.47
N ILE A 668 39.74 -11.95 26.22
CA ILE A 668 39.50 -11.19 27.45
C ILE A 668 39.25 -9.71 27.12
N ASP A 669 37.98 -9.29 27.23
CA ASP A 669 37.57 -7.91 26.95
C ASP A 669 37.56 -7.02 28.20
N GLY A 670 38.00 -7.55 29.34
CA GLY A 670 38.16 -6.80 30.59
C GLY A 670 37.86 -7.66 31.80
N GLY A 671 37.34 -7.05 32.87
CA GLY A 671 37.16 -7.76 34.13
C GLY A 671 35.97 -7.34 34.97
N LEU A 672 35.43 -8.30 35.73
CA LEU A 672 34.48 -8.08 36.82
C LEU A 672 35.25 -8.19 38.14
N ILE A 673 35.53 -7.04 38.75
CA ILE A 673 36.52 -6.88 39.81
C ILE A 673 35.83 -6.86 41.18
N GLY A 674 36.16 -7.82 42.04
CA GLY A 674 35.71 -7.85 43.43
C GLY A 674 36.48 -6.89 44.33
N GLY A 675 37.22 -7.41 45.32
CA GLY A 675 37.83 -6.60 46.38
C GLY A 675 38.77 -5.47 45.93
N ALA A 676 39.44 -5.60 44.77
CA ALA A 676 40.28 -4.52 44.23
C ALA A 676 39.48 -3.31 43.73
N SER A 677 38.15 -3.41 43.58
CA SER A 677 37.27 -2.29 43.23
C SER A 677 36.89 -1.40 44.43
N LEU A 678 37.23 -1.82 45.66
CA LEU A 678 36.89 -1.10 46.90
C LEU A 678 37.91 0.00 47.27
N LYS A 679 38.93 0.21 46.43
CA LYS A 679 39.94 1.26 46.59
C LYS A 679 40.22 1.89 45.23
N THR A 680 40.12 3.21 45.14
CA THR A 680 40.28 3.97 43.90
C THR A 680 41.61 3.70 43.21
N ALA A 681 42.71 3.66 43.96
CA ALA A 681 44.05 3.41 43.40
C ALA A 681 44.18 2.02 42.76
N ASP A 682 43.67 0.97 43.43
CA ASP A 682 43.74 -0.41 42.94
C ASP A 682 42.84 -0.60 41.70
N PHE A 683 41.62 -0.06 41.76
CA PHE A 683 40.67 -0.12 40.66
C PHE A 683 41.17 0.65 39.43
N LYS A 684 41.69 1.86 39.64
CA LYS A 684 42.31 2.66 38.57
C LYS A 684 43.52 1.96 37.97
N GLY A 685 44.34 1.30 38.78
CA GLY A 685 45.47 0.50 38.27
C GLY A 685 45.04 -0.62 37.31
N ILE A 686 43.88 -1.25 37.55
CA ILE A 686 43.31 -2.24 36.63
C ILE A 686 42.74 -1.57 35.37
N ILE A 687 42.02 -0.44 35.52
CA ILE A 687 41.48 0.34 34.40
C ILE A 687 42.59 0.79 33.45
N ASP A 688 43.70 1.27 34.01
CA ASP A 688 44.85 1.79 33.27
C ASP A 688 45.63 0.70 32.52
N ALA A 689 45.39 -0.59 32.79
CA ALA A 689 45.95 -1.69 31.99
C ALA A 689 45.52 -1.62 30.51
N TRP A 690 44.48 -0.84 30.18
CA TRP A 690 44.05 -0.57 28.81
C TRP A 690 44.71 0.65 28.14
N LYS A 691 45.55 1.43 28.83
CA LYS A 691 46.15 2.68 28.33
C LYS A 691 47.39 2.54 27.44
N LYS A 692 47.65 1.36 26.88
CA LYS A 692 48.84 1.07 26.05
C LYS A 692 49.18 2.14 25.02
#